data_AF-A0AAW7J4K0-F1
#
_entry.id   AF-A0AAW7J4K0-F1
#
_cell.length_a   1.000
_cell.length_b   1.000
_cell.length_c   1.000
_cell.angle_alpha   90.00
_cell.angle_beta   90.00
_cell.angle_gamma   90.00
#
_symmetry.space_group_name_H-M   'P 1'
#
loop_
_entity.id
_entity.type
_entity.pdbx_description
1 polymer ?
#
loop_
_entity_poly.entity_id
_entity_poly.type
_entity_poly.pdbx_seq_one_letter_code
_entity_poly.pdbx_strand_id
1 'polypeptide(L)'
;MKKKWATWLSLLVLCLSIVANISQGYTVLADSSNSLTSGDPTTADPFNYIKNGDVAYPKQGTSTYQNGKTDEDIVNYDFSQSSSEGQSSIKNIFGSGALTFDNGYHYYQNDGYVKKIVMPTNDPTQFKVRLDMIGEELKTTKPVDIAMVLDNSTSMNYDMGAGKTRWQTLKDSVKNFANQLIGPSSNNNDNVRIGFSSFGSERQTTWSGYSDIPFTKIGKFSSNSSFTSNYTQLLNSSIYTPTAAPMLSGTPTFLGVDAGYKMLSDATYGARSDSVKVLIVLTDGEPTFWNSGSYTSLSNVGSTTNYDYFSTPYYSGNGVKSESNYTSTINFVNQRANANPGVSKYSIGISTVNNSGIKSVLKALGPDGTFEASNQQDLVDALDKIRTSISKSIQKGSLIDPMSQYVTLNTNSIQTYDLKVDSNSISATGSNRSVKTDNNQISIDNLSIGKNEGVRVEYTVSLKQQYWDGQFHPANGTTYLQNNKLSPAQYLHFAVPSIKYDTFNLPVQKIWDDQNNRYQTRQDIILQLQSFVNNTWQNVSDKTFAIKASATDDQLKGVISGIPSKDGANQPIKYRLVELFGNTEQAVNGYATPSYSTPREITYTDIVNGNVSKDKPLAVTNTLLKTAISFTKVGNDNQTPLAGAEFTLYASDGKTQIGSPVTSDKNGLVKFDQQVPIGKYLIKETKTPLGYVKASDINISVTAQNGQLVISGLPTGSKVKNILDDFKLIITKKDNNGNAVSGVKFKLVGSNNYNKEQESDASNGNVFTFQGLKPGKYALTETKTPEKYVGLKQDVIILIGDDGKVTIDGQPLPDQPITTTGNIIKLDVTNTIKGILPSTGGSGRTGYFIASLIFMGLVAIIGGIFYYRNRRLRHHKLLKGPHNKSHLLLLLLITSLGITFTNAQKIAADEQPITFILHKRVFKDSGDLKTIKDNGLVITPNDPNSGVIDSDKTYGLNGVTFDVYDVTSYVSNALKSTSKEALMKHVTNTDKASLLAEIKPYQPTSQEVVTVSSDGDDGVARFSVQPTSQNSAYLILEKQISDKDAGKVKMTATPMLVILPVANPVDKTSFLTTINLYPKNTAVKTPVIPPVNPVNPKPPHFPFLPDTGEVKSVMVVLGGIVVIIAVSFWYNRRKPKPS
;
A
#
# COMPACT_ATOMS: atom_id res chain seq x y z
N MET A 1 25.10 -13.37 -31.26
CA MET A 1 25.75 -12.08 -31.61
C MET A 1 25.41 -11.69 -33.06
N LYS A 2 25.85 -10.51 -33.54
CA LYS A 2 25.67 -9.98 -34.92
C LYS A 2 24.29 -9.42 -35.35
N LYS A 3 23.43 -8.97 -34.42
CA LYS A 3 22.58 -7.76 -34.66
C LYS A 3 23.33 -6.51 -34.18
N LYS A 4 24.33 -6.00 -34.94
CA LYS A 4 25.03 -4.72 -34.63
C LYS A 4 25.72 -3.99 -35.82
N TRP A 5 25.76 -4.53 -37.04
CA TRP A 5 26.57 -3.94 -38.15
C TRP A 5 25.77 -3.26 -39.27
N ALA A 6 24.50 -3.62 -39.53
CA ALA A 6 23.72 -3.02 -40.62
C ALA A 6 23.33 -1.55 -40.36
N THR A 7 23.20 -1.15 -39.09
CA THR A 7 22.83 0.21 -38.67
C THR A 7 23.83 1.30 -39.04
N TRP A 8 25.04 0.94 -39.47
CA TRP A 8 26.05 1.90 -39.96
C TRP A 8 25.89 2.24 -41.44
N LEU A 9 25.24 1.39 -42.25
CA LEU A 9 25.05 1.66 -43.68
C LEU A 9 23.92 2.67 -43.93
N SER A 10 22.93 2.71 -43.02
CA SER A 10 21.77 3.61 -43.08
C SER A 10 22.12 5.10 -42.95
N LEU A 11 23.26 5.45 -42.36
CA LEU A 11 23.67 6.86 -42.23
C LEU A 11 24.17 7.47 -43.55
N LEU A 12 24.75 6.67 -44.45
CA LEU A 12 25.39 7.19 -45.67
C LEU A 12 24.36 7.56 -46.76
N VAL A 13 23.27 6.80 -46.84
CA VAL A 13 22.19 7.00 -47.83
C VAL A 13 21.34 8.24 -47.51
N LEU A 14 21.38 8.73 -46.27
CA LEU A 14 20.66 9.94 -45.83
C LEU A 14 21.19 11.24 -46.46
N CYS A 15 22.41 11.23 -47.03
CA CYS A 15 23.13 12.45 -47.40
C CYS A 15 23.09 12.86 -48.88
N LEU A 16 22.50 12.07 -49.79
CA LEU A 16 22.84 12.18 -51.23
C LEU A 16 21.68 12.20 -52.25
N SER A 17 20.41 12.21 -51.84
CA SER A 17 19.28 12.29 -52.80
C SER A 17 18.10 13.16 -52.34
N ILE A 18 18.42 14.30 -51.74
CA ILE A 18 17.59 15.51 -51.85
C ILE A 18 17.96 16.19 -53.19
N VAL A 19 17.04 16.97 -53.79
CA VAL A 19 17.11 17.68 -55.09
C VAL A 19 16.56 16.90 -56.31
N ALA A 20 15.22 16.94 -56.48
CA ALA A 20 14.52 16.93 -57.79
C ALA A 20 13.00 17.20 -57.65
N ASN A 21 12.61 18.46 -57.90
CA ASN A 21 11.28 19.08 -57.90
C ASN A 21 10.07 18.23 -58.44
N ILE A 22 8.95 18.13 -57.71
CA ILE A 22 7.71 18.97 -57.72
C ILE A 22 6.72 18.74 -58.90
N SER A 23 5.49 18.32 -58.59
CA SER A 23 4.24 18.82 -59.23
C SER A 23 2.96 18.59 -58.38
N GLN A 24 2.64 19.56 -57.52
CA GLN A 24 1.31 20.03 -57.05
C GLN A 24 0.10 19.06 -56.91
N GLY A 25 -0.60 19.15 -55.75
CA GLY A 25 -2.03 18.81 -55.64
C GLY A 25 -2.45 18.26 -54.26
N TYR A 26 -3.14 19.08 -53.44
CA TYR A 26 -3.68 18.74 -52.11
C TYR A 26 -2.68 18.50 -50.96
N THR A 27 -2.13 19.59 -50.42
CA THR A 27 -1.49 19.61 -49.10
C THR A 27 -2.53 19.61 -47.97
N VAL A 28 -2.75 18.46 -47.34
CA VAL A 28 -3.26 18.42 -45.96
C VAL A 28 -2.10 18.78 -45.04
N LEU A 29 -2.12 19.99 -44.47
CA LEU A 29 -1.16 20.39 -43.45
C LEU A 29 -1.53 19.72 -42.12
N ALA A 30 -0.88 18.59 -41.84
CA ALA A 30 -0.75 18.08 -40.48
C ALA A 30 0.24 18.98 -39.73
N ASP A 31 -0.28 20.09 -39.22
CA ASP A 31 0.52 21.20 -38.70
C ASP A 31 1.26 20.83 -37.40
N SER A 32 2.50 21.32 -37.28
CA SER A 32 3.41 21.06 -36.15
C SER A 32 3.28 22.10 -35.03
N SER A 33 2.12 22.73 -34.90
CA SER A 33 1.87 23.91 -34.04
C SER A 33 1.62 23.62 -32.56
N ASN A 34 1.80 22.39 -32.09
CA ASN A 34 1.61 22.00 -30.69
C ASN A 34 2.79 22.35 -29.75
N SER A 35 3.79 23.13 -30.20
CA SER A 35 4.82 23.68 -29.31
C SER A 35 4.54 25.15 -28.97
N LEU A 36 5.06 25.61 -27.83
CA LEU A 36 5.01 27.02 -27.40
C LEU A 36 5.96 27.93 -28.24
N THR A 37 6.18 27.61 -29.51
CA THR A 37 7.14 28.24 -30.43
C THR A 37 6.70 28.03 -31.89
N SER A 38 5.53 28.56 -32.28
CA SER A 38 5.10 28.61 -33.67
C SER A 38 6.01 29.53 -34.52
N GLY A 39 6.06 29.30 -35.83
CA GLY A 39 6.98 30.00 -36.75
C GLY A 39 6.55 31.40 -37.19
N ASP A 40 5.33 31.84 -36.86
CA ASP A 40 4.85 33.20 -37.15
C ASP A 40 5.02 34.09 -35.90
N PRO A 41 5.87 35.13 -35.94
CA PRO A 41 6.17 35.98 -34.78
C PRO A 41 4.97 36.80 -34.28
N THR A 42 3.85 36.84 -34.99
CA THR A 42 2.60 37.47 -34.54
C THR A 42 1.73 36.55 -33.66
N THR A 43 1.96 35.23 -33.73
CA THR A 43 1.25 34.19 -32.95
C THR A 43 2.13 33.47 -31.93
N ALA A 44 3.40 33.88 -31.82
CA ALA A 44 4.36 33.29 -30.89
C ALA A 44 4.00 33.66 -29.44
N ASP A 45 4.06 32.67 -28.54
CA ASP A 45 3.75 32.86 -27.12
C ASP A 45 4.73 33.87 -26.47
N PRO A 46 4.24 34.99 -25.90
CA PRO A 46 5.09 36.02 -25.32
C PRO A 46 5.53 35.74 -23.87
N PHE A 47 5.02 34.69 -23.22
CA PHE A 47 5.27 34.43 -21.81
C PHE A 47 6.54 33.61 -21.56
N ASN A 48 7.18 33.85 -20.41
CA ASN A 48 8.36 33.13 -20.00
C ASN A 48 7.99 31.80 -19.33
N TYR A 49 8.53 30.70 -19.84
CA TYR A 49 8.38 29.36 -19.26
C TYR A 49 9.74 28.81 -18.81
N ILE A 50 9.77 28.17 -17.65
CA ILE A 50 10.89 27.30 -17.24
C ILE A 50 10.76 26.02 -18.06
N LYS A 51 11.84 25.63 -18.76
CA LYS A 51 11.88 24.45 -19.64
C LYS A 51 12.97 23.47 -19.20
N ASN A 52 12.59 22.23 -18.93
CA ASN A 52 13.50 21.12 -18.59
C ASN A 52 13.26 19.95 -19.57
N GLY A 53 13.76 20.10 -20.80
CA GLY A 53 13.36 19.23 -21.91
C GLY A 53 11.92 19.55 -22.35
N ASP A 54 11.09 18.52 -22.45
CA ASP A 54 9.67 18.61 -22.82
C ASP A 54 8.78 19.20 -21.70
N VAL A 55 9.29 19.24 -20.46
CA VAL A 55 8.64 19.81 -19.27
C VAL A 55 8.65 21.34 -19.38
N ALA A 56 7.48 21.98 -19.33
CA ALA A 56 7.35 23.43 -19.47
C ALA A 56 6.24 24.01 -18.58
N TYR A 57 6.57 25.02 -17.78
CA TYR A 57 5.62 25.70 -16.88
C TYR A 57 5.96 27.18 -16.67
N PRO A 58 4.97 28.05 -16.33
CA PRO A 58 5.19 29.49 -16.16
C PRO A 58 6.36 29.83 -15.22
N LYS A 59 7.24 30.71 -15.67
CA LYS A 59 8.39 31.19 -14.88
C LYS A 59 7.94 32.01 -13.67
N GLN A 60 6.86 32.78 -13.82
CA GLN A 60 6.14 33.44 -12.73
C GLN A 60 5.01 32.51 -12.26
N GLY A 61 5.39 31.31 -11.81
CA GLY A 61 4.46 30.24 -11.49
C GLY A 61 3.95 30.24 -10.04
N THR A 62 2.71 29.81 -9.82
CA THR A 62 2.12 29.55 -8.50
C THR A 62 1.21 28.33 -8.52
N SER A 63 1.16 27.61 -7.39
CA SER A 63 0.20 26.54 -7.11
C SER A 63 -1.24 27.03 -6.89
N THR A 64 -1.47 28.34 -6.89
CA THR A 64 -2.76 28.98 -6.53
C THR A 64 -3.76 28.92 -7.68
N TYR A 65 -5.07 28.76 -7.39
CA TYR A 65 -6.09 28.69 -8.44
C TYR A 65 -7.41 29.44 -8.20
N GLN A 66 -8.00 29.40 -7.01
CA GLN A 66 -9.24 30.14 -6.72
C GLN A 66 -9.43 30.35 -5.22
N ASN A 67 -9.87 31.55 -4.84
CA ASN A 67 -10.11 31.97 -3.45
C ASN A 67 -8.89 31.69 -2.54
N GLY A 68 -7.68 31.91 -3.06
CA GLY A 68 -6.41 31.63 -2.37
C GLY A 68 -6.07 30.14 -2.14
N LYS A 69 -6.86 29.18 -2.66
CA LYS A 69 -6.52 27.76 -2.57
C LYS A 69 -5.32 27.40 -3.45
N THR A 70 -4.50 26.47 -2.96
CA THR A 70 -3.35 25.89 -3.65
C THR A 70 -3.52 24.39 -3.90
N ASP A 71 -2.83 23.86 -4.91
CA ASP A 71 -2.60 22.41 -5.11
C ASP A 71 -1.17 22.18 -5.64
N GLU A 72 -0.50 21.11 -5.21
CA GLU A 72 0.88 20.79 -5.63
C GLU A 72 0.96 20.23 -7.06
N ASP A 73 -0.14 19.75 -7.62
CA ASP A 73 -0.17 19.15 -8.96
C ASP A 73 -0.29 20.18 -10.09
N ILE A 74 -0.33 21.49 -9.78
CA ILE A 74 -0.54 22.55 -10.77
C ILE A 74 0.47 23.69 -10.69
N VAL A 75 0.72 24.33 -11.84
CA VAL A 75 1.35 25.65 -11.94
C VAL A 75 0.49 26.56 -12.83
N ASN A 76 -0.15 27.54 -12.21
CA ASN A 76 -0.76 28.69 -12.87
C ASN A 76 0.26 29.85 -12.96
N TYR A 77 0.01 30.82 -13.83
CA TYR A 77 0.73 32.11 -13.76
C TYR A 77 0.27 32.87 -12.50
N ASP A 78 1.18 33.55 -11.79
CA ASP A 78 0.86 34.28 -10.56
C ASP A 78 0.22 35.65 -10.84
N PHE A 79 -1.11 35.64 -10.93
CA PHE A 79 -1.93 36.83 -11.07
C PHE A 79 -1.94 37.76 -9.85
N SER A 80 -1.34 37.37 -8.71
CA SER A 80 -1.30 38.22 -7.50
C SER A 80 -0.18 39.27 -7.50
N GLN A 81 0.79 39.16 -8.41
CA GLN A 81 1.97 40.03 -8.47
C GLN A 81 1.95 40.96 -9.69
N SER A 82 2.44 42.19 -9.52
CA SER A 82 2.53 43.16 -10.62
C SER A 82 3.73 42.87 -11.52
N SER A 83 3.48 42.37 -12.73
CA SER A 83 4.50 42.11 -13.74
C SER A 83 4.03 42.43 -15.16
N SER A 84 4.92 42.33 -16.14
CA SER A 84 4.64 42.59 -17.55
C SER A 84 5.45 41.67 -18.46
N GLU A 85 4.77 40.92 -19.34
CA GLU A 85 5.38 40.05 -20.35
C GLU A 85 4.68 40.28 -21.71
N GLY A 86 5.47 40.38 -22.77
CA GLY A 86 5.00 40.78 -24.10
C GLY A 86 4.35 42.17 -24.12
N GLN A 87 3.13 42.24 -24.65
CA GLN A 87 2.27 43.43 -24.66
C GLN A 87 1.33 43.50 -23.44
N SER A 88 1.49 42.60 -22.46
CA SER A 88 0.59 42.48 -21.31
C SER A 88 1.19 43.04 -20.02
N SER A 89 0.32 43.42 -19.09
CA SER A 89 0.67 43.76 -17.71
C SER A 89 -0.34 43.18 -16.74
N ILE A 90 0.05 42.73 -15.55
CA ILE A 90 -0.91 42.28 -14.54
C ILE A 90 -1.61 43.50 -13.92
N LYS A 91 -2.95 43.47 -13.92
CA LYS A 91 -3.77 44.48 -13.25
C LYS A 91 -4.95 43.86 -12.52
N ASN A 92 -5.36 44.52 -11.44
CA ASN A 92 -6.65 44.29 -10.77
C ASN A 92 -7.79 44.75 -11.70
N ILE A 93 -8.69 43.83 -12.02
CA ILE A 93 -9.83 44.03 -12.93
C ILE A 93 -10.82 45.11 -12.46
N PHE A 94 -10.91 45.35 -11.14
CA PHE A 94 -11.80 46.35 -10.54
C PHE A 94 -11.19 47.76 -10.53
N GLY A 95 -9.96 47.93 -11.00
CA GLY A 95 -9.25 49.21 -11.08
C GLY A 95 -8.89 49.85 -9.73
N SER A 96 -9.31 49.27 -8.60
CA SER A 96 -9.08 49.79 -7.25
C SER A 96 -9.03 48.66 -6.21
N GLY A 97 -8.34 48.92 -5.10
CA GLY A 97 -8.04 47.90 -4.07
C GLY A 97 -6.80 47.06 -4.39
N ALA A 98 -6.40 46.22 -3.43
CA ALA A 98 -5.20 45.39 -3.55
C ALA A 98 -5.31 44.38 -4.72
N LEU A 99 -4.18 44.12 -5.39
CA LEU A 99 -4.05 43.02 -6.35
C LEU A 99 -4.08 41.69 -5.59
N THR A 100 -4.87 40.73 -6.07
CA THR A 100 -4.97 39.37 -5.54
C THR A 100 -5.00 38.36 -6.68
N PHE A 101 -4.74 37.08 -6.39
CA PHE A 101 -4.79 36.05 -7.43
C PHE A 101 -6.14 36.03 -8.14
N ASP A 102 -7.27 36.20 -7.44
CA ASP A 102 -8.60 36.15 -8.04
C ASP A 102 -8.92 37.38 -8.89
N ASN A 103 -8.53 38.59 -8.46
CA ASN A 103 -8.82 39.85 -9.17
C ASN A 103 -7.76 40.28 -10.20
N GLY A 104 -6.60 39.65 -10.24
CA GLY A 104 -5.54 39.91 -11.22
C GLY A 104 -5.76 39.21 -12.56
N TYR A 105 -5.51 39.92 -13.66
CA TYR A 105 -5.64 39.46 -15.05
C TYR A 105 -4.50 40.05 -15.90
N HIS A 106 -4.16 39.40 -17.03
CA HIS A 106 -3.30 40.00 -18.05
C HIS A 106 -4.08 41.10 -18.79
N TYR A 107 -3.65 42.35 -18.62
CA TYR A 107 -4.23 43.53 -19.24
C TYR A 107 -3.53 43.89 -20.55
N TYR A 108 -4.30 44.05 -21.61
CA TYR A 108 -3.89 44.51 -22.94
C TYR A 108 -4.56 45.86 -23.24
N GLN A 109 -3.76 46.90 -23.46
CA GLN A 109 -4.21 48.29 -23.44
C GLN A 109 -5.17 48.64 -24.60
N ASN A 110 -6.35 49.17 -24.27
CA ASN A 110 -7.47 49.48 -25.20
C ASN A 110 -8.13 48.23 -25.85
N ASP A 111 -7.83 47.03 -25.36
CA ASP A 111 -8.39 45.77 -25.86
C ASP A 111 -9.15 45.00 -24.76
N GLY A 112 -8.54 44.77 -23.59
CA GLY A 112 -9.23 44.10 -22.50
C GLY A 112 -8.32 43.34 -21.53
N TYR A 113 -8.91 42.40 -20.82
CA TYR A 113 -8.27 41.57 -19.80
C TYR A 113 -8.47 40.09 -20.13
N VAL A 114 -7.42 39.29 -20.00
CA VAL A 114 -7.47 37.83 -20.21
C VAL A 114 -6.80 37.06 -19.07
N LYS A 115 -7.28 35.85 -18.79
CA LYS A 115 -6.79 34.98 -17.72
C LYS A 115 -7.06 33.52 -18.04
N LYS A 116 -6.09 32.65 -17.77
CA LYS A 116 -6.21 31.20 -17.90
C LYS A 116 -5.64 30.54 -16.66
N ILE A 117 -6.37 29.56 -16.12
CA ILE A 117 -5.95 28.76 -14.96
C ILE A 117 -6.38 27.30 -15.12
N VAL A 118 -5.64 26.39 -14.51
CA VAL A 118 -6.08 25.03 -14.16
C VAL A 118 -6.49 24.97 -12.69
N MET A 119 -7.31 23.99 -12.37
CA MET A 119 -7.82 23.67 -11.04
C MET A 119 -7.87 22.13 -10.91
N PRO A 120 -7.56 21.55 -9.73
CA PRO A 120 -7.73 20.11 -9.51
C PRO A 120 -9.21 19.69 -9.58
N THR A 121 -9.47 18.40 -9.76
CA THR A 121 -10.83 17.82 -9.70
C THR A 121 -10.89 16.61 -8.75
N ASN A 122 -12.05 15.93 -8.70
CA ASN A 122 -12.23 14.69 -7.92
C ASN A 122 -11.64 13.44 -8.61
N ASP A 123 -10.79 13.63 -9.61
CA ASP A 123 -9.89 12.64 -10.22
C ASP A 123 -8.54 13.36 -10.42
N PRO A 124 -7.44 12.91 -9.79
CA PRO A 124 -6.16 13.62 -9.81
C PRO A 124 -5.44 13.50 -11.16
N THR A 125 -5.99 12.72 -12.11
CA THR A 125 -5.54 12.71 -13.51
C THR A 125 -6.31 13.73 -14.36
N GLN A 126 -7.36 14.36 -13.81
CA GLN A 126 -8.23 15.31 -14.49
C GLN A 126 -8.19 16.71 -13.86
N PHE A 127 -8.07 17.72 -14.70
CA PHE A 127 -7.91 19.12 -14.31
C PHE A 127 -8.94 19.99 -15.02
N LYS A 128 -9.63 20.85 -14.27
CA LYS A 128 -10.59 21.81 -14.81
C LYS A 128 -9.86 23.08 -15.21
N VAL A 129 -9.89 23.43 -16.50
CA VAL A 129 -9.36 24.68 -17.03
C VAL A 129 -10.46 25.74 -17.03
N ARG A 130 -10.10 27.00 -16.78
CA ARG A 130 -10.93 28.19 -16.94
C ARG A 130 -10.18 29.22 -17.76
N LEU A 131 -10.85 29.81 -18.75
CA LEU A 131 -10.42 30.98 -19.49
C LEU A 131 -11.45 32.09 -19.31
N ASP A 132 -10.98 33.29 -18.98
CA ASP A 132 -11.78 34.49 -18.89
C ASP A 132 -11.28 35.54 -19.88
N MET A 133 -12.22 36.17 -20.61
CA MET A 133 -11.99 37.25 -21.56
C MET A 133 -12.93 38.40 -21.21
N ILE A 134 -12.42 39.57 -20.86
CA ILE A 134 -13.23 40.72 -20.41
C ILE A 134 -12.86 41.96 -21.23
N GLY A 135 -13.88 42.67 -21.73
CA GLY A 135 -13.71 43.87 -22.54
C GLY A 135 -13.52 45.13 -21.70
N GLU A 136 -12.67 46.04 -22.18
CA GLU A 136 -12.63 47.43 -21.72
C GLU A 136 -13.68 48.31 -22.42
N GLU A 137 -13.86 49.51 -21.89
CA GLU A 137 -14.38 50.65 -22.66
C GLU A 137 -13.42 51.00 -23.79
N LEU A 138 -13.92 51.16 -25.01
CA LEU A 138 -13.12 51.71 -26.11
C LEU A 138 -12.92 53.21 -25.86
N LYS A 139 -11.96 53.52 -24.98
CA LYS A 139 -11.34 54.85 -24.88
C LYS A 139 -10.70 55.12 -26.23
N THR A 140 -11.28 56.05 -27.01
CA THR A 140 -10.89 56.34 -28.39
C THR A 140 -9.52 57.01 -28.46
N THR A 141 -8.48 56.19 -28.32
CA THR A 141 -7.08 56.51 -28.65
C THR A 141 -6.79 56.21 -30.12
N LYS A 142 -7.41 55.15 -30.68
CA LYS A 142 -7.41 54.85 -32.12
C LYS A 142 -8.67 55.37 -32.82
N PRO A 143 -8.62 55.73 -34.12
CA PRO A 143 -9.75 56.35 -34.79
C PRO A 143 -10.84 55.39 -35.27
N VAL A 144 -11.97 55.94 -35.70
CA VAL A 144 -13.10 55.22 -36.33
C VAL A 144 -13.56 55.97 -37.58
N ASP A 145 -13.67 55.26 -38.70
CA ASP A 145 -14.26 55.76 -39.94
C ASP A 145 -15.56 55.00 -40.23
N ILE A 146 -16.69 55.72 -40.29
CA ILE A 146 -18.03 55.14 -40.53
C ILE A 146 -18.53 55.59 -41.91
N ALA A 147 -18.67 54.65 -42.85
CA ALA A 147 -19.32 54.88 -44.13
C ALA A 147 -20.78 54.42 -44.05
N MET A 148 -21.72 55.36 -44.15
CA MET A 148 -23.14 55.05 -44.26
C MET A 148 -23.57 55.11 -45.72
N VAL A 149 -24.10 53.99 -46.21
CA VAL A 149 -24.58 53.78 -47.58
C VAL A 149 -26.09 53.93 -47.57
N LEU A 150 -26.59 55.01 -48.18
CA LEU A 150 -28.00 55.41 -48.12
C LEU A 150 -28.72 55.04 -49.42
N ASP A 151 -29.78 54.24 -49.30
CA ASP A 151 -30.68 53.95 -50.41
C ASP A 151 -31.44 55.20 -50.83
N ASN A 152 -31.36 55.52 -52.13
CA ASN A 152 -31.97 56.67 -52.77
C ASN A 152 -32.86 56.23 -53.95
N SER A 153 -33.52 55.08 -53.79
CA SER A 153 -34.58 54.57 -54.66
C SER A 153 -35.93 55.24 -54.38
N THR A 154 -36.86 55.16 -55.33
CA THR A 154 -38.20 55.75 -55.22
C THR A 154 -39.02 55.13 -54.09
N SER A 155 -38.79 53.87 -53.71
CA SER A 155 -39.51 53.24 -52.60
C SER A 155 -39.14 53.82 -51.23
N MET A 156 -38.07 54.62 -51.13
CA MET A 156 -37.77 55.41 -49.93
C MET A 156 -38.70 56.62 -49.74
N ASN A 157 -39.52 56.96 -50.74
CA ASN A 157 -40.57 57.97 -50.61
C ASN A 157 -41.89 57.42 -50.05
N TYR A 158 -42.02 56.10 -49.82
CA TYR A 158 -43.24 55.54 -49.23
C TYR A 158 -43.36 55.88 -47.75
N ASP A 159 -44.58 55.96 -47.24
CA ASP A 159 -44.86 56.27 -45.82
C ASP A 159 -44.34 55.16 -44.89
N MET A 160 -43.90 55.57 -43.69
CA MET A 160 -43.32 54.71 -42.65
C MET A 160 -44.08 54.86 -41.31
N GLY A 161 -45.35 55.26 -41.37
CA GLY A 161 -46.15 55.68 -40.23
C GLY A 161 -45.95 57.16 -39.87
N ALA A 162 -46.89 57.68 -39.09
CA ALA A 162 -46.91 59.05 -38.57
C ALA A 162 -46.76 60.17 -39.62
N GLY A 163 -47.11 59.91 -40.89
CA GLY A 163 -47.05 60.90 -41.97
C GLY A 163 -45.63 61.25 -42.43
N LYS A 164 -44.65 60.36 -42.18
CA LYS A 164 -43.26 60.52 -42.63
C LYS A 164 -42.91 59.47 -43.67
N THR A 165 -42.22 59.88 -44.72
CA THR A 165 -41.60 58.94 -45.66
C THR A 165 -40.43 58.19 -44.99
N ARG A 166 -40.12 56.99 -45.51
CA ARG A 166 -38.92 56.22 -45.11
C ARG A 166 -37.64 57.05 -45.19
N TRP A 167 -37.51 57.92 -46.21
CA TRP A 167 -36.40 58.87 -46.38
C TRP A 167 -36.36 59.93 -45.27
N GLN A 168 -37.49 60.53 -44.89
CA GLN A 168 -37.53 61.50 -43.78
C GLN A 168 -37.21 60.81 -42.43
N THR A 169 -37.74 59.61 -42.22
CA THR A 169 -37.45 58.80 -41.02
C THR A 169 -35.98 58.37 -40.95
N LEU A 170 -35.38 57.99 -42.09
CA LEU A 170 -33.93 57.74 -42.21
C LEU A 170 -33.15 58.98 -41.76
N LYS A 171 -33.47 60.15 -42.31
CA LYS A 171 -32.78 61.41 -41.97
C LYS A 171 -32.90 61.73 -40.48
N ASP A 172 -34.09 61.72 -39.92
CA ASP A 172 -34.30 62.03 -38.50
C ASP A 172 -33.52 61.11 -37.55
N SER A 173 -33.44 59.81 -37.86
CA SER A 173 -32.69 58.85 -37.03
C SER A 173 -31.18 58.90 -37.25
N VAL A 174 -30.71 59.12 -38.50
CA VAL A 174 -29.28 59.33 -38.81
C VAL A 174 -28.76 60.62 -38.16
N LYS A 175 -29.55 61.70 -38.12
CA LYS A 175 -29.27 62.92 -37.38
C LYS A 175 -28.99 62.65 -35.89
N ASN A 176 -29.85 61.85 -35.25
CA ASN A 176 -29.70 61.51 -33.83
C ASN A 176 -28.43 60.67 -33.57
N PHE A 177 -28.18 59.65 -34.42
CA PHE A 177 -26.96 58.82 -34.35
C PHE A 177 -25.68 59.66 -34.55
N ALA A 178 -25.65 60.52 -35.56
CA ALA A 178 -24.52 61.42 -35.81
C ALA A 178 -24.29 62.40 -34.64
N ASN A 179 -25.36 62.95 -34.03
CA ASN A 179 -25.22 63.85 -32.88
C ASN A 179 -24.60 63.16 -31.66
N GLN A 180 -24.89 61.87 -31.44
CA GLN A 180 -24.30 61.09 -30.34
C GLN A 180 -22.82 60.72 -30.57
N LEU A 181 -22.35 60.66 -31.82
CA LEU A 181 -20.99 60.23 -32.19
C LEU A 181 -20.03 61.38 -32.52
N ILE A 182 -20.54 62.43 -33.16
CA ILE A 182 -19.76 63.57 -33.66
C ILE A 182 -20.42 64.94 -33.38
N GLY A 183 -21.47 64.99 -32.56
CA GLY A 183 -22.16 66.24 -32.21
C GLY A 183 -21.34 67.13 -31.25
N PRO A 184 -21.76 68.39 -31.02
CA PRO A 184 -21.01 69.37 -30.23
C PRO A 184 -20.74 68.98 -28.76
N SER A 185 -21.47 67.99 -28.23
CA SER A 185 -21.28 67.44 -26.88
C SER A 185 -20.53 66.10 -26.86
N SER A 186 -19.94 65.68 -27.99
CA SER A 186 -19.14 64.46 -28.07
C SER A 186 -17.66 64.75 -27.81
N ASN A 187 -17.10 64.17 -26.74
CA ASN A 187 -15.69 64.33 -26.37
C ASN A 187 -14.77 63.44 -27.23
N ASN A 188 -14.97 63.43 -28.55
CA ASN A 188 -14.38 62.45 -29.47
C ASN A 188 -13.03 62.85 -30.07
N ASN A 189 -12.61 64.11 -29.92
CA ASN A 189 -11.37 64.70 -30.46
C ASN A 189 -11.09 64.34 -31.94
N ASP A 190 -12.08 64.49 -32.82
CA ASP A 190 -12.02 64.15 -34.26
C ASP A 190 -11.70 62.67 -34.57
N ASN A 191 -11.65 61.81 -33.55
CA ASN A 191 -11.23 60.43 -33.70
C ASN A 191 -12.33 59.60 -34.40
N VAL A 192 -13.61 59.94 -34.19
CA VAL A 192 -14.75 59.40 -34.97
C VAL A 192 -15.07 60.33 -36.13
N ARG A 193 -15.18 59.78 -37.35
CA ARG A 193 -15.65 60.50 -38.54
C ARG A 193 -16.73 59.70 -39.27
N ILE A 194 -17.69 60.39 -39.87
CA ILE A 194 -18.79 59.80 -40.64
C ILE A 194 -18.71 60.31 -42.08
N GLY A 195 -18.99 59.42 -43.03
CA GLY A 195 -19.11 59.72 -44.45
C GLY A 195 -20.40 59.13 -45.04
N PHE A 196 -20.96 59.80 -46.04
CA PHE A 196 -22.17 59.34 -46.74
C PHE A 196 -21.88 59.01 -48.20
N SER A 197 -22.42 57.88 -48.65
CA SER A 197 -22.68 57.60 -50.07
C SER A 197 -24.16 57.31 -50.27
N SER A 198 -24.65 57.44 -51.50
CA SER A 198 -25.98 56.97 -51.87
C SER A 198 -26.01 56.23 -53.19
N PHE A 199 -27.04 55.42 -53.41
CA PHE A 199 -27.22 54.62 -54.63
C PHE A 199 -28.68 54.65 -55.09
N GLY A 200 -28.89 54.59 -56.41
CA GLY A 200 -30.20 54.72 -57.05
C GLY A 200 -30.07 54.55 -58.56
N SER A 201 -31.11 54.83 -59.34
CA SER A 201 -30.99 54.98 -60.79
C SER A 201 -31.53 56.32 -61.30
N GLU A 202 -31.04 56.74 -62.47
CA GLU A 202 -31.48 57.94 -63.17
C GLU A 202 -32.00 57.55 -64.55
N ARG A 203 -33.21 58.01 -64.88
CA ARG A 203 -33.85 57.74 -66.16
C ARG A 203 -33.20 58.54 -67.29
N GLN A 204 -32.63 57.85 -68.27
CA GLN A 204 -32.05 58.47 -69.46
C GLN A 204 -32.91 58.18 -70.71
N THR A 205 -33.01 59.19 -71.58
CA THR A 205 -33.63 59.04 -72.91
C THR A 205 -32.68 58.31 -73.87
N THR A 206 -33.20 57.30 -74.55
CA THR A 206 -32.51 56.50 -75.55
C THR A 206 -33.27 56.54 -76.87
N TRP A 207 -32.64 56.13 -77.97
CA TRP A 207 -33.28 56.10 -79.30
C TRP A 207 -34.53 55.19 -79.37
N SER A 208 -34.64 54.22 -78.47
CA SER A 208 -35.73 53.23 -78.41
C SER A 208 -36.65 53.39 -77.19
N GLY A 209 -36.62 54.53 -76.48
CA GLY A 209 -37.44 54.78 -75.29
C GLY A 209 -36.61 55.26 -74.10
N TYR A 210 -36.88 54.74 -72.90
CA TYR A 210 -36.16 55.11 -71.68
C TYR A 210 -35.36 53.93 -71.13
N SER A 211 -34.19 54.21 -70.57
CA SER A 211 -33.41 53.24 -69.78
C SER A 211 -33.08 53.85 -68.42
N ASP A 212 -33.31 53.10 -67.36
CA ASP A 212 -32.97 53.52 -66.00
C ASP A 212 -31.55 53.07 -65.67
N ILE A 213 -30.63 54.04 -65.57
CA ILE A 213 -29.19 53.79 -65.44
C ILE A 213 -28.80 53.79 -63.96
N PRO A 214 -28.24 52.70 -63.41
CA PRO A 214 -27.86 52.63 -62.00
C PRO A 214 -26.61 53.46 -61.71
N PHE A 215 -26.63 54.16 -60.58
CA PHE A 215 -25.53 55.00 -60.10
C PHE A 215 -25.23 54.76 -58.61
N THR A 216 -24.03 55.18 -58.21
CA THR A 216 -23.74 55.53 -56.81
C THR A 216 -22.96 56.84 -56.73
N LYS A 217 -23.17 57.59 -55.65
CA LYS A 217 -22.52 58.89 -55.39
C LYS A 217 -21.80 58.80 -54.05
N ILE A 218 -20.52 59.13 -54.03
CA ILE A 218 -19.71 59.24 -52.81
C ILE A 218 -19.61 60.72 -52.45
N GLY A 219 -20.16 61.13 -51.30
CA GLY A 219 -20.14 62.52 -50.85
C GLY A 219 -18.73 63.02 -50.52
N LYS A 220 -18.48 64.33 -50.67
CA LYS A 220 -17.16 64.95 -50.46
C LYS A 220 -17.25 66.10 -49.46
N PHE A 221 -16.29 66.15 -48.54
CA PHE A 221 -16.13 67.20 -47.52
C PHE A 221 -14.87 68.03 -47.72
N SER A 222 -13.91 67.49 -48.47
CA SER A 222 -12.79 68.21 -49.09
C SER A 222 -12.45 67.52 -50.42
N SER A 223 -11.45 67.99 -51.16
CA SER A 223 -11.02 67.35 -52.42
C SER A 223 -10.62 65.88 -52.24
N ASN A 224 -10.08 65.54 -51.07
CA ASN A 224 -9.46 64.24 -50.76
C ASN A 224 -10.08 63.58 -49.51
N SER A 225 -11.33 63.91 -49.15
CA SER A 225 -12.02 63.28 -48.01
C SER A 225 -13.53 63.17 -48.23
N SER A 226 -14.04 61.96 -47.99
CA SER A 226 -15.46 61.63 -47.90
C SER A 226 -15.95 61.40 -46.48
N PHE A 227 -15.10 61.68 -45.48
CA PHE A 227 -15.45 61.66 -44.06
C PHE A 227 -15.29 63.03 -43.43
N THR A 228 -16.14 63.33 -42.44
CA THR A 228 -16.00 64.49 -41.56
C THR A 228 -16.35 64.13 -40.11
N SER A 229 -15.69 64.79 -39.16
CA SER A 229 -16.06 64.83 -37.75
C SER A 229 -17.00 66.00 -37.43
N ASN A 230 -17.24 66.92 -38.37
CA ASN A 230 -18.09 68.07 -38.17
C ASN A 230 -19.57 67.70 -38.44
N TYR A 231 -20.36 67.56 -37.38
CA TYR A 231 -21.80 67.27 -37.43
C TYR A 231 -22.59 68.19 -38.37
N THR A 232 -22.37 69.50 -38.33
CA THR A 232 -23.07 70.46 -39.21
C THR A 232 -22.67 70.27 -40.68
N GLN A 233 -21.39 70.00 -40.95
CA GLN A 233 -20.92 69.72 -42.30
C GLN A 233 -21.52 68.42 -42.87
N LEU A 234 -21.61 67.35 -42.05
CA LEU A 234 -22.21 66.07 -42.42
C LEU A 234 -23.68 66.24 -42.87
N LEU A 235 -24.48 66.94 -42.07
CA LEU A 235 -25.92 67.14 -42.36
C LEU A 235 -26.18 68.14 -43.50
N ASN A 236 -25.21 69.00 -43.82
CA ASN A 236 -25.27 69.90 -44.98
C ASN A 236 -24.75 69.25 -46.27
N SER A 237 -24.34 67.97 -46.25
CA SER A 237 -23.84 67.27 -47.43
C SER A 237 -24.92 67.09 -48.51
N SER A 238 -24.49 67.18 -49.78
CA SER A 238 -25.37 67.02 -50.96
C SER A 238 -26.07 65.65 -51.07
N ILE A 239 -25.54 64.64 -50.39
CA ILE A 239 -26.12 63.29 -50.30
C ILE A 239 -27.33 63.26 -49.33
N TYR A 240 -27.30 64.11 -48.30
CA TYR A 240 -28.27 64.09 -47.20
C TYR A 240 -29.31 65.21 -47.27
N THR A 241 -28.98 66.38 -47.84
CA THR A 241 -29.90 67.53 -47.89
C THR A 241 -31.23 67.32 -48.64
N PRO A 242 -31.36 66.49 -49.71
CA PRO A 242 -32.64 66.29 -50.42
C PRO A 242 -33.83 65.95 -49.51
N THR A 243 -34.99 66.57 -49.75
CA THR A 243 -36.21 66.35 -48.96
C THR A 243 -36.93 65.04 -49.27
N ALA A 244 -36.68 64.48 -50.46
CA ALA A 244 -37.21 63.21 -50.93
C ALA A 244 -36.16 62.52 -51.82
N ALA A 245 -36.31 61.21 -52.02
CA ALA A 245 -35.57 60.46 -53.04
C ALA A 245 -36.14 60.75 -54.45
N PRO A 246 -35.41 60.48 -55.55
CA PRO A 246 -35.93 60.65 -56.91
C PRO A 246 -37.19 59.83 -57.19
N MET A 247 -38.10 60.37 -58.01
CA MET A 247 -39.41 59.75 -58.32
C MET A 247 -39.34 58.58 -59.33
N LEU A 248 -38.19 58.36 -59.98
CA LEU A 248 -37.94 57.27 -60.93
C LEU A 248 -36.51 56.74 -60.73
N SER A 249 -36.31 55.97 -59.65
CA SER A 249 -35.03 55.43 -59.21
C SER A 249 -35.22 54.03 -58.61
N GLY A 250 -34.53 53.04 -59.17
CA GLY A 250 -34.43 51.68 -58.64
C GLY A 250 -33.27 51.51 -57.67
N THR A 251 -32.95 50.27 -57.33
CA THR A 251 -32.19 49.93 -56.12
C THR A 251 -30.92 49.12 -56.47
N PRO A 252 -29.85 49.72 -57.02
CA PRO A 252 -28.59 49.02 -57.32
C PRO A 252 -27.71 48.85 -56.08
N THR A 253 -28.17 48.05 -55.12
CA THR A 253 -27.50 47.82 -53.84
C THR A 253 -26.03 47.43 -53.98
N PHE A 254 -25.68 46.69 -55.04
CA PHE A 254 -24.30 46.28 -55.31
C PHE A 254 -23.34 47.48 -55.53
N LEU A 255 -23.78 48.55 -56.19
CA LEU A 255 -22.97 49.76 -56.36
C LEU A 255 -22.79 50.52 -55.05
N GLY A 256 -23.85 50.67 -54.26
CA GLY A 256 -23.78 51.32 -52.95
C GLY A 256 -22.82 50.60 -51.99
N VAL A 257 -22.84 49.27 -51.97
CA VAL A 257 -21.91 48.46 -51.19
C VAL A 257 -20.45 48.65 -51.65
N ASP A 258 -20.22 48.67 -52.96
CA ASP A 258 -18.88 48.90 -53.51
C ASP A 258 -18.36 50.32 -53.20
N ALA A 259 -19.25 51.32 -53.18
CA ALA A 259 -18.94 52.68 -52.76
C ALA A 259 -18.57 52.75 -51.27
N GLY A 260 -19.33 52.07 -50.41
CA GLY A 260 -19.03 51.96 -48.99
C GLY A 260 -17.66 51.32 -48.69
N TYR A 261 -17.32 50.23 -49.40
CA TYR A 261 -15.98 49.64 -49.28
C TYR A 261 -14.89 50.54 -49.84
N LYS A 262 -15.11 51.19 -51.00
CA LYS A 262 -14.15 52.14 -51.58
C LYS A 262 -13.88 53.31 -50.63
N MET A 263 -14.91 53.90 -50.02
CA MET A 263 -14.75 54.93 -48.98
C MET A 263 -13.88 54.45 -47.81
N LEU A 264 -14.07 53.21 -47.34
CA LEU A 264 -13.35 52.70 -46.16
C LEU A 264 -11.91 52.24 -46.45
N SER A 265 -11.59 51.87 -47.68
CA SER A 265 -10.30 51.28 -48.09
C SER A 265 -9.38 52.20 -48.90
N ASP A 266 -9.94 53.16 -49.64
CA ASP A 266 -9.19 54.00 -50.58
C ASP A 266 -8.76 55.33 -49.93
N ALA A 267 -7.43 55.52 -49.82
CA ALA A 267 -6.84 56.71 -49.23
C ALA A 267 -7.22 58.02 -49.97
N THR A 268 -7.60 57.98 -51.25
CA THR A 268 -8.06 59.18 -51.99
C THR A 268 -9.39 59.73 -51.48
N TYR A 269 -10.19 58.89 -50.80
CA TYR A 269 -11.44 59.26 -50.14
C TYR A 269 -11.23 59.58 -48.64
N GLY A 270 -9.97 59.74 -48.20
CA GLY A 270 -9.59 60.16 -46.86
C GLY A 270 -9.59 59.03 -45.82
N ALA A 271 -9.63 57.76 -46.26
CA ALA A 271 -9.58 56.58 -45.38
C ALA A 271 -8.31 56.55 -44.52
N ARG A 272 -8.46 56.50 -43.18
CA ARG A 272 -7.33 56.31 -42.25
C ARG A 272 -6.88 54.84 -42.22
N SER A 273 -5.58 54.54 -42.22
CA SER A 273 -5.08 53.15 -42.19
C SER A 273 -5.13 52.52 -40.79
N ASP A 274 -5.12 53.35 -39.75
CA ASP A 274 -5.09 52.98 -38.32
C ASP A 274 -6.49 52.93 -37.67
N SER A 275 -7.53 53.36 -38.41
CA SER A 275 -8.90 53.47 -37.90
C SER A 275 -9.71 52.17 -38.01
N VAL A 276 -10.56 51.91 -37.01
CA VAL A 276 -11.64 50.91 -37.09
C VAL A 276 -12.58 51.30 -38.25
N LYS A 277 -12.92 50.35 -39.12
CA LYS A 277 -13.76 50.56 -40.31
C LYS A 277 -15.16 50.04 -40.09
N VAL A 278 -16.16 50.90 -40.31
CA VAL A 278 -17.57 50.56 -40.12
C VAL A 278 -18.36 50.88 -41.38
N LEU A 279 -19.03 49.88 -41.93
CA LEU A 279 -19.97 49.98 -43.04
C LEU A 279 -21.40 49.83 -42.49
N ILE A 280 -22.28 50.79 -42.77
CA ILE A 280 -23.70 50.72 -42.40
C ILE A 280 -24.54 50.92 -43.67
N VAL A 281 -25.31 49.91 -44.09
CA VAL A 281 -26.19 50.00 -45.26
C VAL A 281 -27.64 50.20 -44.82
N LEU A 282 -28.28 51.28 -45.26
CA LEU A 282 -29.67 51.62 -44.94
C LEU A 282 -30.50 51.56 -46.22
N THR A 283 -31.46 50.62 -46.30
CA THR A 283 -32.18 50.29 -47.55
C THR A 283 -33.55 49.65 -47.26
N ASP A 284 -34.52 49.76 -48.17
CA ASP A 284 -35.76 48.95 -48.08
C ASP A 284 -35.56 47.48 -48.53
N GLY A 285 -34.35 47.15 -48.99
CA GLY A 285 -33.79 45.80 -49.06
C GLY A 285 -34.09 45.02 -50.33
N GLU A 286 -34.76 45.61 -51.32
CA GLU A 286 -35.14 44.93 -52.57
C GLU A 286 -34.27 45.37 -53.76
N PRO A 287 -33.22 44.62 -54.15
CA PRO A 287 -32.30 45.02 -55.21
C PRO A 287 -32.91 44.82 -56.61
N THR A 288 -33.23 45.93 -57.28
CA THR A 288 -33.79 45.91 -58.66
C THR A 288 -32.73 46.07 -59.77
N PHE A 289 -31.44 46.11 -59.39
CA PHE A 289 -30.30 45.92 -60.29
C PHE A 289 -29.20 45.10 -59.60
N TRP A 290 -28.48 44.26 -60.36
CA TRP A 290 -27.38 43.41 -59.88
C TRP A 290 -26.20 43.36 -60.86
N ASN A 291 -25.07 42.79 -60.42
CA ASN A 291 -23.89 42.59 -61.26
C ASN A 291 -24.15 41.56 -62.37
N SER A 292 -23.85 41.90 -63.62
CA SER A 292 -23.93 41.01 -64.81
C SER A 292 -22.93 39.84 -64.81
N GLY A 293 -21.97 39.82 -63.88
CA GLY A 293 -20.79 38.96 -63.87
C GLY A 293 -19.54 39.62 -64.45
N SER A 294 -19.69 40.68 -65.27
CA SER A 294 -18.55 41.39 -65.90
C SER A 294 -18.04 42.60 -65.10
N TYR A 295 -18.74 43.04 -64.05
CA TYR A 295 -18.35 44.21 -63.27
C TYR A 295 -17.27 43.87 -62.23
N THR A 296 -16.12 44.56 -62.31
CA THR A 296 -14.95 44.35 -61.45
C THR A 296 -14.79 45.38 -60.34
N SER A 297 -15.09 46.66 -60.60
CA SER A 297 -14.73 47.80 -59.73
C SER A 297 -15.43 49.10 -60.15
N LEU A 298 -15.68 50.00 -59.19
CA LEU A 298 -16.23 51.33 -59.46
C LEU A 298 -15.32 52.17 -60.36
N SER A 299 -15.90 52.69 -61.45
CA SER A 299 -15.28 53.69 -62.32
C SER A 299 -15.96 55.04 -62.15
N ASN A 300 -15.19 56.09 -61.84
CA ASN A 300 -15.71 57.45 -61.70
C ASN A 300 -16.06 57.98 -63.10
N VAL A 301 -17.29 58.47 -63.29
CA VAL A 301 -17.79 59.03 -64.57
C VAL A 301 -18.15 60.51 -64.47
N GLY A 302 -17.93 61.14 -63.31
CA GLY A 302 -18.12 62.57 -63.10
C GLY A 302 -17.80 63.01 -61.67
N SER A 303 -17.05 64.10 -61.52
CA SER A 303 -16.68 64.64 -60.20
C SER A 303 -17.24 66.04 -60.01
N THR A 304 -17.74 66.33 -58.81
CA THR A 304 -18.13 67.67 -58.37
C THR A 304 -17.35 68.06 -57.10
N THR A 305 -17.55 69.29 -56.63
CA THR A 305 -17.05 69.72 -55.31
C THR A 305 -17.70 68.94 -54.15
N ASN A 306 -18.90 68.39 -54.35
CA ASN A 306 -19.78 67.93 -53.28
C ASN A 306 -19.96 66.39 -53.26
N TYR A 307 -19.68 65.71 -54.38
CA TYR A 307 -19.69 64.26 -54.53
C TYR A 307 -18.92 63.83 -55.81
N ASP A 308 -18.44 62.59 -55.81
CA ASP A 308 -18.05 61.85 -57.02
C ASP A 308 -19.21 60.93 -57.45
N TYR A 309 -19.42 60.79 -58.76
CA TYR A 309 -20.49 60.01 -59.38
C TYR A 309 -19.90 58.79 -60.10
N PHE A 310 -20.51 57.63 -59.88
CA PHE A 310 -20.10 56.35 -60.47
C PHE A 310 -21.31 55.67 -61.12
N SER A 311 -21.09 55.07 -62.28
CA SER A 311 -22.06 54.20 -62.96
C SER A 311 -21.30 53.12 -63.74
N THR A 312 -22.02 52.15 -64.29
CA THR A 312 -21.46 51.02 -65.02
C THR A 312 -22.46 50.56 -66.10
N PRO A 313 -22.00 50.09 -67.27
CA PRO A 313 -22.86 49.36 -68.21
C PRO A 313 -23.02 47.88 -67.82
N TYR A 314 -22.18 47.36 -66.91
CA TYR A 314 -22.05 45.92 -66.61
C TYR A 314 -23.05 45.42 -65.56
N TYR A 315 -24.32 45.80 -65.67
CA TYR A 315 -25.38 45.41 -64.74
C TYR A 315 -26.44 44.54 -65.42
N SER A 316 -27.43 44.11 -64.65
CA SER A 316 -28.65 43.46 -65.11
C SER A 316 -29.82 43.87 -64.20
N GLY A 317 -31.04 43.71 -64.70
CA GLY A 317 -32.25 44.33 -64.14
C GLY A 317 -32.52 45.71 -64.76
N ASN A 318 -33.77 46.14 -64.67
CA ASN A 318 -34.32 47.36 -65.28
C ASN A 318 -34.87 48.36 -64.27
N GLY A 319 -34.60 48.18 -62.97
CA GLY A 319 -35.03 49.08 -61.92
C GLY A 319 -36.39 48.77 -61.30
N VAL A 320 -37.22 47.89 -61.88
CA VAL A 320 -38.52 47.49 -61.28
C VAL A 320 -38.44 46.20 -60.48
N LYS A 321 -39.32 46.07 -59.47
CA LYS A 321 -39.32 44.98 -58.47
C LYS A 321 -39.51 43.57 -59.05
N SER A 322 -40.09 43.45 -60.25
CA SER A 322 -40.40 42.18 -60.92
C SER A 322 -39.19 41.36 -61.38
N GLU A 323 -37.98 41.94 -61.38
CA GLU A 323 -36.76 41.27 -61.87
C GLU A 323 -35.72 40.98 -60.77
N SER A 324 -36.01 41.28 -59.51
CA SER A 324 -35.06 41.28 -58.39
C SER A 324 -34.26 39.98 -58.21
N ASN A 325 -32.94 40.01 -58.45
CA ASN A 325 -32.04 38.86 -58.30
C ASN A 325 -31.25 38.90 -56.97
N TYR A 326 -31.83 38.29 -55.93
CA TYR A 326 -31.23 38.21 -54.60
C TYR A 326 -29.88 37.46 -54.61
N THR A 327 -29.78 36.33 -55.33
CA THR A 327 -28.58 35.47 -55.33
C THR A 327 -27.35 36.16 -55.92
N SER A 328 -27.50 36.84 -57.06
CA SER A 328 -26.38 37.58 -57.68
C SER A 328 -25.93 38.75 -56.81
N THR A 329 -26.88 39.40 -56.12
CA THR A 329 -26.58 40.48 -55.17
C THR A 329 -25.81 39.95 -53.96
N ILE A 330 -26.29 38.87 -53.33
CA ILE A 330 -25.65 38.22 -52.17
C ILE A 330 -24.23 37.75 -52.52
N ASN A 331 -24.03 37.12 -53.68
CA ASN A 331 -22.72 36.64 -54.12
C ASN A 331 -21.70 37.79 -54.26
N PHE A 332 -22.09 38.91 -54.88
CA PHE A 332 -21.22 40.09 -54.99
C PHE A 332 -20.94 40.74 -53.63
N VAL A 333 -21.95 40.89 -52.77
CA VAL A 333 -21.80 41.46 -51.42
C VAL A 333 -20.84 40.61 -50.59
N ASN A 334 -20.99 39.29 -50.61
CA ASN A 334 -20.07 38.35 -49.94
C ASN A 334 -18.64 38.43 -50.51
N GLN A 335 -18.48 38.54 -51.83
CA GLN A 335 -17.17 38.71 -52.47
C GLN A 335 -16.46 39.98 -51.96
N ARG A 336 -17.16 41.12 -51.89
CA ARG A 336 -16.61 42.36 -51.37
C ARG A 336 -16.38 42.33 -49.85
N ALA A 337 -17.25 41.64 -49.11
CA ALA A 337 -17.10 41.45 -47.67
C ALA A 337 -15.86 40.62 -47.31
N ASN A 338 -15.59 39.56 -48.07
CA ASN A 338 -14.43 38.68 -47.90
C ASN A 338 -13.11 39.37 -48.29
N ALA A 339 -13.14 40.25 -49.30
CA ALA A 339 -11.99 41.09 -49.65
C ALA A 339 -11.68 42.18 -48.60
N ASN A 340 -12.59 42.44 -47.66
CA ASN A 340 -12.49 43.49 -46.64
C ASN A 340 -12.78 42.93 -45.23
N PRO A 341 -11.99 41.96 -44.71
CA PRO A 341 -12.32 41.24 -43.48
C PRO A 341 -12.43 42.17 -42.26
N GLY A 342 -11.47 43.08 -42.07
CA GLY A 342 -11.40 44.04 -40.96
C GLY A 342 -12.40 45.21 -41.00
N VAL A 343 -13.44 45.13 -41.83
CA VAL A 343 -14.59 46.05 -41.80
C VAL A 343 -15.72 45.42 -40.98
N SER A 344 -16.27 46.15 -40.01
CA SER A 344 -17.52 45.81 -39.34
C SER A 344 -18.71 46.26 -40.19
N LYS A 345 -19.65 45.35 -40.47
CA LYS A 345 -20.64 45.42 -41.54
C LYS A 345 -22.05 45.27 -40.95
N TYR A 346 -22.82 46.33 -41.02
CA TYR A 346 -24.18 46.42 -40.47
C TYR A 346 -25.18 46.80 -41.56
N SER A 347 -26.42 46.34 -41.42
CA SER A 347 -27.50 46.67 -42.34
C SER A 347 -28.80 46.93 -41.60
N ILE A 348 -29.57 47.93 -42.05
CA ILE A 348 -30.90 48.20 -41.52
C ILE A 348 -31.90 48.17 -42.68
N GLY A 349 -32.82 47.20 -42.63
CA GLY A 349 -33.96 47.07 -43.51
C GLY A 349 -35.07 48.04 -43.09
N ILE A 350 -35.40 49.00 -43.95
CA ILE A 350 -36.31 50.11 -43.64
C ILE A 350 -37.69 49.81 -44.24
N SER A 351 -38.66 49.48 -43.38
CA SER A 351 -40.04 49.14 -43.76
C SER A 351 -40.08 47.94 -44.74
N THR A 352 -39.22 46.95 -44.51
CA THR A 352 -39.09 45.73 -45.32
C THR A 352 -40.38 44.91 -45.31
N VAL A 353 -40.79 44.44 -46.49
CA VAL A 353 -41.84 43.39 -46.57
C VAL A 353 -41.27 42.06 -46.10
N ASN A 354 -42.11 41.16 -45.58
CA ASN A 354 -41.68 39.87 -45.02
C ASN A 354 -41.31 38.85 -46.11
N ASN A 355 -40.25 39.15 -46.87
CA ASN A 355 -39.73 38.39 -48.00
C ASN A 355 -38.37 37.79 -47.63
N SER A 356 -38.21 36.48 -47.84
CA SER A 356 -36.99 35.72 -47.49
C SER A 356 -35.76 36.10 -48.32
N GLY A 357 -35.94 36.53 -49.57
CA GLY A 357 -34.88 37.04 -50.44
C GLY A 357 -34.32 38.38 -49.95
N ILE A 358 -35.22 39.33 -49.64
CA ILE A 358 -34.87 40.62 -49.02
C ILE A 358 -34.11 40.40 -47.71
N LYS A 359 -34.62 39.53 -46.82
CA LYS A 359 -33.96 39.19 -45.55
C LYS A 359 -32.59 38.53 -45.75
N SER A 360 -32.42 37.77 -46.82
CA SER A 360 -31.13 37.16 -47.17
C SER A 360 -30.13 38.17 -47.74
N VAL A 361 -30.58 39.16 -48.51
CA VAL A 361 -29.75 40.29 -48.96
C VAL A 361 -29.29 41.12 -47.76
N LEU A 362 -30.21 41.52 -46.88
CA LEU A 362 -29.88 42.26 -45.66
C LEU A 362 -28.87 41.49 -44.79
N LYS A 363 -29.07 40.18 -44.60
CA LYS A 363 -28.11 39.34 -43.86
C LYS A 363 -26.70 39.28 -44.49
N ALA A 364 -26.59 39.37 -45.81
CA ALA A 364 -25.30 39.47 -46.51
C ALA A 364 -24.67 40.87 -46.39
N LEU A 365 -25.49 41.93 -46.34
CA LEU A 365 -25.05 43.31 -46.16
C LEU A 365 -24.54 43.59 -44.74
N GLY A 366 -25.24 43.04 -43.73
CA GLY A 366 -24.97 43.27 -42.31
C GLY A 366 -24.69 42.01 -41.49
N PRO A 367 -23.69 41.18 -41.84
CA PRO A 367 -23.40 39.93 -41.14
C PRO A 367 -22.99 40.12 -39.67
N ASP A 368 -22.45 41.29 -39.31
CA ASP A 368 -22.08 41.63 -37.92
C ASP A 368 -23.24 42.24 -37.13
N GLY A 369 -24.35 42.58 -37.81
CA GLY A 369 -25.60 43.03 -37.22
C GLY A 369 -26.61 43.45 -38.29
N THR A 370 -27.61 42.60 -38.50
CA THR A 370 -28.76 42.83 -39.39
C THR A 370 -29.96 43.25 -38.55
N PHE A 371 -30.56 44.39 -38.88
CA PHE A 371 -31.72 44.93 -38.18
C PHE A 371 -32.86 45.20 -39.18
N GLU A 372 -34.10 45.12 -38.71
CA GLU A 372 -35.28 45.58 -39.45
C GLU A 372 -35.94 46.70 -38.64
N ALA A 373 -36.43 47.73 -39.33
CA ALA A 373 -37.11 48.86 -38.74
C ALA A 373 -38.44 49.11 -39.44
N SER A 374 -39.55 48.90 -38.74
CA SER A 374 -40.90 49.16 -39.24
C SER A 374 -41.34 50.60 -38.99
N ASN A 375 -40.80 51.24 -37.96
CA ASN A 375 -41.07 52.64 -37.59
C ASN A 375 -39.78 53.41 -37.21
N GLN A 376 -39.92 54.70 -36.84
CA GLN A 376 -38.78 55.55 -36.48
C GLN A 376 -37.99 55.07 -35.24
N GLN A 377 -38.66 54.55 -34.22
CA GLN A 377 -38.00 54.08 -32.98
C GLN A 377 -37.15 52.84 -33.26
N ASP A 378 -37.67 51.87 -34.01
CA ASP A 378 -36.91 50.67 -34.38
C ASP A 378 -35.58 51.03 -35.09
N LEU A 379 -35.59 52.08 -35.91
CA LEU A 379 -34.40 52.59 -36.61
C LEU A 379 -33.43 53.29 -35.66
N VAL A 380 -33.92 54.03 -34.65
CA VAL A 380 -33.08 54.59 -33.58
C VAL A 380 -32.45 53.47 -32.77
N ASP A 381 -33.23 52.47 -32.36
CA ASP A 381 -32.77 51.30 -31.61
C ASP A 381 -31.74 50.47 -32.38
N ALA A 382 -31.92 50.30 -33.69
CA ALA A 382 -30.96 49.63 -34.56
C ALA A 382 -29.63 50.39 -34.65
N LEU A 383 -29.69 51.71 -34.86
CA LEU A 383 -28.52 52.58 -34.87
C LEU A 383 -27.82 52.62 -33.49
N ASP A 384 -28.57 52.56 -32.39
CA ASP A 384 -28.00 52.50 -31.04
C ASP A 384 -27.32 51.15 -30.72
N LYS A 385 -27.90 50.04 -31.18
CA LYS A 385 -27.27 48.71 -31.11
C LYS A 385 -25.97 48.67 -31.93
N ILE A 386 -25.92 49.34 -33.08
CA ILE A 386 -24.68 49.52 -33.87
C ILE A 386 -23.68 50.40 -33.09
N ARG A 387 -24.11 51.56 -32.55
CA ARG A 387 -23.29 52.46 -31.72
C ARG A 387 -22.64 51.73 -30.56
N THR A 388 -23.42 50.93 -29.83
CA THR A 388 -22.95 50.10 -28.71
C THR A 388 -21.95 49.05 -29.19
N SER A 389 -22.21 48.41 -30.34
CA SER A 389 -21.33 47.37 -30.91
C SER A 389 -19.97 47.93 -31.38
N ILE A 390 -19.93 49.12 -31.99
CA ILE A 390 -18.66 49.75 -32.40
C ILE A 390 -17.87 50.34 -31.22
N SER A 391 -18.51 50.56 -30.06
CA SER A 391 -17.84 50.97 -28.81
C SER A 391 -17.23 49.80 -28.01
N LYS A 392 -17.39 48.56 -28.49
CA LYS A 392 -16.76 47.38 -27.90
C LYS A 392 -15.28 47.32 -28.23
N SER A 393 -14.47 46.98 -27.23
CA SER A 393 -13.00 46.92 -27.33
C SER A 393 -12.51 45.65 -28.03
N ILE A 394 -13.22 44.52 -27.87
CA ILE A 394 -13.04 43.30 -28.65
C ILE A 394 -14.18 43.22 -29.68
N GLN A 395 -13.83 43.13 -30.97
CA GLN A 395 -14.78 43.03 -32.08
C GLN A 395 -14.40 41.86 -33.00
N LYS A 396 -15.37 41.00 -33.30
CA LYS A 396 -15.20 39.77 -34.08
C LYS A 396 -14.03 38.89 -33.60
N GLY A 397 -13.86 38.82 -32.28
CA GLY A 397 -12.78 38.09 -31.66
C GLY A 397 -12.88 36.59 -31.94
N SER A 398 -11.75 35.97 -32.28
CA SER A 398 -11.62 34.50 -32.37
C SER A 398 -10.73 34.01 -31.24
N LEU A 399 -11.30 33.23 -30.32
CA LEU A 399 -10.53 32.47 -29.32
C LEU A 399 -9.97 31.21 -29.99
N ILE A 400 -8.67 30.97 -29.80
CA ILE A 400 -7.97 29.77 -30.22
C ILE A 400 -7.27 29.17 -29.00
N ASP A 401 -7.63 27.93 -28.66
CA ASP A 401 -7.15 27.22 -27.48
C ASP A 401 -6.82 25.75 -27.78
N PRO A 402 -5.60 25.44 -28.30
CA PRO A 402 -5.15 24.07 -28.50
C PRO A 402 -4.84 23.40 -27.15
N MET A 403 -5.25 22.14 -26.97
CA MET A 403 -4.71 21.32 -25.88
C MET A 403 -3.27 20.92 -26.21
N SER A 404 -2.46 20.63 -25.18
CA SER A 404 -1.10 20.14 -25.41
C SER A 404 -1.08 18.68 -25.90
N GLN A 405 0.09 18.22 -26.36
CA GLN A 405 0.30 16.80 -26.65
C GLN A 405 0.14 15.89 -25.43
N TYR A 406 0.24 16.43 -24.21
CA TYR A 406 0.22 15.67 -22.96
C TYR A 406 -1.20 15.33 -22.47
N VAL A 407 -2.21 16.08 -22.90
CA VAL A 407 -3.59 15.96 -22.38
C VAL A 407 -4.63 15.62 -23.45
N THR A 408 -5.80 15.19 -23.00
CA THR A 408 -6.98 14.93 -23.84
C THR A 408 -8.15 15.78 -23.35
N LEU A 409 -8.83 16.50 -24.25
CA LEU A 409 -10.03 17.28 -23.94
C LEU A 409 -11.26 16.38 -23.69
N ASN A 410 -11.98 16.62 -22.59
CA ASN A 410 -13.33 16.10 -22.41
C ASN A 410 -14.35 17.09 -23.02
N THR A 411 -14.73 16.90 -24.29
CA THR A 411 -15.64 17.82 -25.01
C THR A 411 -17.01 17.99 -24.34
N ASN A 412 -17.51 16.95 -23.65
CA ASN A 412 -18.77 16.99 -22.91
C ASN A 412 -18.73 17.85 -21.63
N SER A 413 -17.55 18.30 -21.21
CA SER A 413 -17.36 19.15 -20.02
C SER A 413 -17.35 20.65 -20.32
N ILE A 414 -17.41 21.05 -21.59
CA ILE A 414 -17.31 22.45 -22.02
C ILE A 414 -18.55 23.24 -21.57
N GLN A 415 -18.32 24.34 -20.85
CA GLN A 415 -19.34 25.24 -20.34
C GLN A 415 -18.94 26.69 -20.64
N THR A 416 -19.84 27.45 -21.27
CA THR A 416 -19.62 28.88 -21.58
C THR A 416 -20.52 29.78 -20.74
N TYR A 417 -19.98 30.88 -20.24
CA TYR A 417 -20.70 31.86 -19.46
C TYR A 417 -20.49 33.27 -20.02
N ASP A 418 -21.53 34.09 -19.98
CA ASP A 418 -21.41 35.53 -20.11
C ASP A 418 -21.05 36.13 -18.75
N LEU A 419 -20.03 36.99 -18.72
CA LEU A 419 -19.55 37.67 -17.52
C LEU A 419 -20.07 39.10 -17.47
N LYS A 420 -20.38 39.58 -16.26
CA LYS A 420 -20.56 41.00 -15.96
C LYS A 420 -19.65 41.40 -14.80
N VAL A 421 -18.97 42.53 -14.95
CA VAL A 421 -17.99 43.04 -13.97
C VAL A 421 -18.56 44.26 -13.27
N ASP A 422 -18.71 44.15 -11.96
CA ASP A 422 -19.13 45.23 -11.07
C ASP A 422 -17.91 45.84 -10.37
N SER A 423 -18.11 46.82 -9.49
CA SER A 423 -17.02 47.55 -8.82
C SER A 423 -16.14 46.70 -7.89
N ASN A 424 -16.55 45.48 -7.54
CA ASN A 424 -15.82 44.57 -6.66
C ASN A 424 -16.08 43.06 -6.92
N SER A 425 -16.84 42.71 -7.97
CA SER A 425 -17.23 41.31 -8.22
C SER A 425 -17.38 41.02 -9.72
N ILE A 426 -17.30 39.73 -10.08
CA ILE A 426 -17.60 39.25 -11.43
C ILE A 426 -18.73 38.24 -11.30
N SER A 427 -19.90 38.57 -11.84
CA SER A 427 -21.01 37.62 -11.99
C SER A 427 -20.86 36.85 -13.31
N ALA A 428 -21.30 35.59 -13.31
CA ALA A 428 -21.22 34.69 -14.46
C ALA A 428 -22.59 34.02 -14.68
N THR A 429 -23.15 34.16 -15.88
CA THR A 429 -24.44 33.57 -16.25
C THR A 429 -24.23 32.56 -17.37
N GLY A 430 -24.83 31.37 -17.26
CA GLY A 430 -24.69 30.31 -18.26
C GLY A 430 -25.18 30.77 -19.64
N SER A 431 -24.40 30.48 -20.67
CA SER A 431 -24.62 30.92 -22.05
C SER A 431 -24.44 29.75 -23.02
N ASN A 432 -25.23 29.73 -24.10
CA ASN A 432 -25.16 28.70 -25.14
C ASN A 432 -24.35 29.21 -26.34
N ARG A 433 -23.08 29.56 -26.12
CA ARG A 433 -22.19 30.04 -27.19
C ARG A 433 -21.74 28.87 -28.06
N SER A 434 -21.64 29.08 -29.37
CA SER A 434 -21.18 28.05 -30.30
C SER A 434 -19.68 27.83 -30.15
N VAL A 435 -19.28 26.69 -29.60
CA VAL A 435 -17.88 26.26 -29.47
C VAL A 435 -17.57 25.20 -30.54
N LYS A 436 -16.43 25.34 -31.21
CA LYS A 436 -15.86 24.33 -32.12
C LYS A 436 -14.82 23.49 -31.38
N THR A 437 -14.72 22.21 -31.74
CA THR A 437 -13.86 21.22 -31.06
C THR A 437 -13.11 20.31 -32.04
N ASP A 438 -12.39 20.92 -32.98
CA ASP A 438 -11.60 20.22 -33.99
C ASP A 438 -10.16 19.95 -33.49
N ASN A 439 -9.53 18.85 -33.92
CA ASN A 439 -8.10 18.56 -33.69
C ASN A 439 -7.57 18.70 -32.24
N ASN A 440 -8.38 18.38 -31.22
CA ASN A 440 -8.02 18.57 -29.78
C ASN A 440 -7.76 20.07 -29.43
N GLN A 441 -8.47 20.98 -30.08
CA GLN A 441 -8.50 22.43 -29.84
C GLN A 441 -9.93 22.87 -29.52
N ILE A 442 -10.06 23.92 -28.71
CA ILE A 442 -11.29 24.71 -28.54
C ILE A 442 -11.16 26.00 -29.36
N SER A 443 -12.21 26.37 -30.10
CA SER A 443 -12.29 27.70 -30.71
C SER A 443 -13.70 28.30 -30.69
N ILE A 444 -13.75 29.63 -30.60
CA ILE A 444 -15.00 30.42 -30.55
C ILE A 444 -14.82 31.68 -31.39
N ASP A 445 -15.62 31.83 -32.44
CA ASP A 445 -15.58 32.98 -33.35
C ASP A 445 -16.59 34.08 -32.98
N ASN A 446 -16.42 35.25 -33.60
CA ASN A 446 -17.36 36.38 -33.56
C ASN A 446 -17.64 36.92 -32.14
N LEU A 447 -16.65 36.86 -31.24
CA LEU A 447 -16.74 37.45 -29.91
C LEU A 447 -16.75 38.98 -29.98
N SER A 448 -17.78 39.61 -29.44
CA SER A 448 -17.93 41.07 -29.40
C SER A 448 -18.20 41.53 -27.97
N ILE A 449 -17.13 41.96 -27.28
CA ILE A 449 -17.07 42.15 -25.83
C ILE A 449 -16.71 43.61 -25.50
N GLY A 450 -17.56 44.29 -24.72
CA GLY A 450 -17.40 45.68 -24.32
C GLY A 450 -17.09 45.88 -22.84
N LYS A 451 -17.12 47.14 -22.40
CA LYS A 451 -16.87 47.55 -21.00
C LYS A 451 -17.72 46.74 -20.01
N ASN A 452 -17.07 46.18 -19.00
CA ASN A 452 -17.69 45.41 -17.94
C ASN A 452 -18.46 44.16 -18.43
N GLU A 453 -18.21 43.72 -19.67
CA GLU A 453 -18.71 42.47 -20.22
C GLU A 453 -17.56 41.49 -20.38
N GLY A 454 -17.85 40.19 -20.34
CA GLY A 454 -16.87 39.17 -20.67
C GLY A 454 -17.49 37.86 -21.10
N VAL A 455 -16.62 36.91 -21.42
CA VAL A 455 -16.95 35.52 -21.68
C VAL A 455 -15.99 34.65 -20.87
N ARG A 456 -16.54 33.66 -20.17
CA ARG A 456 -15.79 32.57 -19.53
C ARG A 456 -16.02 31.28 -20.28
N VAL A 457 -14.95 30.51 -20.47
CA VAL A 457 -15.00 29.14 -20.95
C VAL A 457 -14.39 28.26 -19.86
N GLU A 458 -15.11 27.21 -19.45
CA GLU A 458 -14.59 26.19 -18.56
C GLU A 458 -14.70 24.81 -19.22
N TYR A 459 -13.70 23.94 -19.00
CA TYR A 459 -13.68 22.56 -19.50
C TYR A 459 -12.72 21.71 -18.66
N THR A 460 -12.72 20.40 -18.85
CA THR A 460 -11.83 19.44 -18.17
C THR A 460 -10.90 18.75 -19.17
N VAL A 461 -9.64 18.56 -18.76
CA VAL A 461 -8.63 17.78 -19.50
C VAL A 461 -8.13 16.62 -18.66
N SER A 462 -7.76 15.51 -19.30
CA SER A 462 -7.12 14.35 -18.67
C SER A 462 -5.64 14.26 -19.07
N LEU A 463 -4.73 14.13 -18.10
CA LEU A 463 -3.30 13.90 -18.36
C LEU A 463 -3.09 12.44 -18.81
N LYS A 464 -2.46 12.24 -19.97
CA LYS A 464 -2.28 10.90 -20.57
C LYS A 464 -1.32 10.04 -19.73
N GLN A 465 -1.62 8.75 -19.63
CA GLN A 465 -0.94 7.81 -18.73
C GLN A 465 0.58 7.71 -18.92
N GLN A 466 1.09 7.94 -20.12
CA GLN A 466 2.54 7.95 -20.38
C GLN A 466 3.30 9.13 -19.72
N TYR A 467 2.58 10.15 -19.23
CA TYR A 467 3.11 11.36 -18.60
C TYR A 467 2.76 11.44 -17.10
N TRP A 468 2.48 10.30 -16.46
CA TRP A 468 2.31 10.18 -15.01
C TRP A 468 3.67 10.01 -14.30
N ASP A 469 4.60 10.90 -14.63
CA ASP A 469 6.04 10.87 -14.32
C ASP A 469 6.47 11.89 -13.24
N GLY A 470 5.50 12.55 -12.59
CA GLY A 470 5.72 13.60 -11.59
C GLY A 470 6.23 14.93 -12.16
N GLN A 471 6.36 15.09 -13.48
CA GLN A 471 6.82 16.33 -14.11
C GLN A 471 5.66 17.25 -14.52
N PHE A 472 5.92 18.56 -14.58
CA PHE A 472 4.93 19.56 -15.00
C PHE A 472 4.83 19.67 -16.52
N HIS A 473 3.77 19.08 -17.06
CA HIS A 473 3.42 19.16 -18.48
C HIS A 473 2.43 20.29 -18.71
N PRO A 474 2.61 21.16 -19.73
CA PRO A 474 1.65 22.22 -20.03
C PRO A 474 0.29 21.60 -20.39
N ALA A 475 -0.81 22.18 -19.91
CA ALA A 475 -2.16 21.70 -20.22
C ALA A 475 -2.57 22.03 -21.67
N ASN A 476 -1.97 23.07 -22.26
CA ASN A 476 -2.35 23.63 -23.55
C ASN A 476 -1.14 23.92 -24.44
N GLY A 477 -1.38 24.17 -25.72
CA GLY A 477 -0.46 24.92 -26.57
C GLY A 477 -0.70 26.43 -26.43
N THR A 478 -0.03 27.23 -27.27
CA THR A 478 -0.17 28.69 -27.27
C THR A 478 -1.63 29.09 -27.44
N THR A 479 -2.16 29.77 -26.42
CA THR A 479 -3.59 30.13 -26.31
C THR A 479 -3.75 31.63 -26.52
N TYR A 480 -4.66 32.06 -27.40
CA TYR A 480 -4.88 33.48 -27.67
C TYR A 480 -6.31 33.85 -28.07
N LEU A 481 -6.68 35.10 -27.82
CA LEU A 481 -7.84 35.77 -28.40
C LEU A 481 -7.36 36.76 -29.46
N GLN A 482 -7.66 36.46 -30.73
CA GLN A 482 -7.40 37.34 -31.86
C GLN A 482 -8.50 38.38 -31.98
N ASN A 483 -8.20 39.66 -31.73
CA ASN A 483 -9.11 40.79 -31.89
C ASN A 483 -9.04 41.36 -33.32
N ASN A 484 -10.09 41.11 -34.12
CA ASN A 484 -10.18 41.49 -35.54
C ASN A 484 -10.74 42.91 -35.78
N LYS A 485 -10.72 43.76 -34.74
CA LYS A 485 -11.07 45.19 -34.76
C LYS A 485 -10.25 46.03 -35.76
N LEU A 486 -9.06 45.57 -36.14
CA LEU A 486 -8.11 46.25 -37.03
C LEU A 486 -7.43 45.25 -37.98
N SER A 487 -6.72 45.77 -38.98
CA SER A 487 -5.83 44.99 -39.86
C SER A 487 -4.42 45.59 -39.82
N PRO A 488 -3.36 44.83 -39.43
CA PRO A 488 -3.42 43.46 -38.90
C PRO A 488 -4.18 43.36 -37.58
N ALA A 489 -4.63 42.15 -37.24
CA ALA A 489 -5.34 41.86 -35.99
C ALA A 489 -4.40 41.97 -34.77
N GLN A 490 -4.98 42.18 -33.58
CA GLN A 490 -4.23 42.22 -32.31
C GLN A 490 -4.44 40.90 -31.54
N TYR A 491 -3.38 40.34 -30.95
CA TYR A 491 -3.43 39.02 -30.29
C TYR A 491 -3.25 39.14 -28.77
N LEU A 492 -4.31 38.79 -28.02
CA LEU A 492 -4.31 38.75 -26.57
C LEU A 492 -3.99 37.32 -26.13
N HIS A 493 -2.71 37.06 -25.86
CA HIS A 493 -2.22 35.75 -25.43
C HIS A 493 -2.54 35.49 -23.95
N PHE A 494 -2.77 34.23 -23.61
CA PHE A 494 -2.94 33.73 -22.24
C PHE A 494 -1.72 32.91 -21.85
N ALA A 495 -1.14 33.16 -20.67
CA ALA A 495 -0.09 32.30 -20.12
C ALA A 495 -0.62 30.87 -19.93
N VAL A 496 0.12 29.88 -20.43
CA VAL A 496 -0.29 28.47 -20.41
C VAL A 496 0.00 27.83 -19.05
N PRO A 497 -1.03 27.35 -18.33
CA PRO A 497 -0.83 26.62 -17.08
C PRO A 497 -0.34 25.19 -17.33
N SER A 498 0.23 24.58 -16.28
CA SER A 498 0.80 23.23 -16.32
C SER A 498 0.27 22.35 -15.19
N ILE A 499 0.30 21.05 -15.42
CA ILE A 499 -0.23 20.00 -14.55
C ILE A 499 0.78 18.84 -14.43
N LYS A 500 0.74 18.10 -13.33
CA LYS A 500 1.51 16.85 -13.15
C LYS A 500 0.63 15.76 -12.54
N TYR A 501 1.09 14.52 -12.60
CA TYR A 501 0.58 13.45 -11.73
C TYR A 501 1.71 12.49 -11.38
N ASP A 502 1.85 12.17 -10.09
CA ASP A 502 2.90 11.31 -9.57
C ASP A 502 2.46 9.83 -9.50
N THR A 503 3.29 8.93 -10.03
CA THR A 503 3.20 7.49 -9.77
C THR A 503 4.51 6.95 -9.20
N PHE A 504 4.43 5.88 -8.41
CA PHE A 504 5.61 5.27 -7.80
C PHE A 504 5.86 3.85 -8.28
N ASN A 505 7.08 3.39 -7.97
CA ASN A 505 7.56 2.04 -8.21
C ASN A 505 7.72 1.35 -6.85
N LEU A 506 7.17 0.14 -6.69
CA LEU A 506 7.28 -0.67 -5.48
C LEU A 506 8.24 -1.85 -5.70
N PRO A 507 9.44 -1.83 -5.12
CA PRO A 507 10.31 -3.01 -5.04
C PRO A 507 9.69 -4.08 -4.15
N VAL A 508 9.62 -5.31 -4.65
CA VAL A 508 9.05 -6.48 -3.96
C VAL A 508 10.03 -7.65 -3.93
N GLN A 509 9.95 -8.48 -2.89
CA GLN A 509 10.76 -9.69 -2.77
C GLN A 509 9.95 -10.87 -2.22
N LYS A 510 10.22 -12.07 -2.74
CA LYS A 510 9.81 -13.33 -2.14
C LYS A 510 10.97 -13.96 -1.39
N ILE A 511 10.69 -14.47 -0.21
CA ILE A 511 11.64 -15.26 0.59
C ILE A 511 11.03 -16.64 0.83
N TRP A 512 11.84 -17.66 0.61
CA TRP A 512 11.50 -19.06 0.87
C TRP A 512 12.46 -19.60 1.93
N ASP A 513 11.98 -19.67 3.16
CA ASP A 513 12.70 -20.27 4.29
C ASP A 513 12.48 -21.79 4.27
N ASP A 514 13.15 -22.43 3.32
CA ASP A 514 13.01 -23.85 2.97
C ASP A 514 14.34 -24.57 2.71
N GLN A 515 15.44 -23.98 3.19
CA GLN A 515 16.81 -24.47 2.98
C GLN A 515 17.17 -24.58 1.48
N ASN A 516 16.83 -23.54 0.73
CA ASN A 516 17.01 -23.42 -0.73
C ASN A 516 16.35 -24.56 -1.54
N ASN A 517 15.04 -24.76 -1.31
CA ASN A 517 14.20 -25.77 -1.95
C ASN A 517 14.75 -27.21 -1.86
N ARG A 518 15.50 -27.53 -0.80
CA ARG A 518 16.14 -28.86 -0.61
C ARG A 518 15.19 -30.04 -0.77
N TYR A 519 13.90 -29.83 -0.46
CA TYR A 519 12.85 -30.84 -0.49
C TYR A 519 11.94 -30.76 -1.73
N GLN A 520 12.20 -29.83 -2.65
CA GLN A 520 11.45 -29.62 -3.90
C GLN A 520 9.95 -29.36 -3.67
N THR A 521 9.64 -28.59 -2.62
CA THR A 521 8.27 -28.32 -2.12
C THR A 521 7.66 -27.01 -2.62
N ARG A 522 8.44 -26.09 -3.20
CA ARG A 522 7.93 -24.81 -3.73
C ARG A 522 6.86 -25.03 -4.81
N GLN A 523 5.94 -24.07 -4.93
CA GLN A 523 4.88 -24.06 -5.94
C GLN A 523 4.77 -22.66 -6.58
N ASP A 524 4.14 -22.59 -7.75
CA ASP A 524 3.86 -21.31 -8.43
C ASP A 524 2.89 -20.45 -7.60
N ILE A 525 3.23 -19.18 -7.38
CA ILE A 525 2.43 -18.21 -6.64
C ILE A 525 2.41 -16.84 -7.33
N ILE A 526 1.47 -15.99 -6.94
CA ILE A 526 1.38 -14.60 -7.41
C ILE A 526 1.40 -13.67 -6.19
N LEU A 527 2.28 -12.68 -6.20
CA LEU A 527 2.20 -11.56 -5.27
C LEU A 527 1.32 -10.47 -5.90
N GLN A 528 0.14 -10.23 -5.33
CA GLN A 528 -0.87 -9.29 -5.82
C GLN A 528 -0.81 -8.00 -5.01
N LEU A 529 -0.70 -6.85 -5.69
CA LEU A 529 -0.88 -5.55 -5.06
C LEU A 529 -2.37 -5.29 -4.80
N GLN A 530 -2.70 -4.86 -3.59
CA GLN A 530 -4.03 -4.41 -3.22
C GLN A 530 -3.99 -2.96 -2.73
N SER A 531 -5.03 -2.19 -3.07
CA SER A 531 -5.27 -0.83 -2.59
C SER A 531 -6.42 -0.80 -1.59
N PHE A 532 -6.36 0.09 -0.59
CA PHE A 532 -7.47 0.32 0.33
C PHE A 532 -8.37 1.43 -0.22
N VAL A 533 -9.57 1.06 -0.68
CA VAL A 533 -10.54 1.94 -1.33
C VAL A 533 -11.94 1.65 -0.76
N ASN A 534 -12.73 2.69 -0.48
CA ASN A 534 -14.08 2.57 0.09
C ASN A 534 -14.14 1.67 1.35
N ASN A 535 -13.17 1.82 2.26
CA ASN A 535 -12.96 0.99 3.46
C ASN A 535 -12.74 -0.52 3.20
N THR A 536 -12.35 -0.91 1.99
CA THR A 536 -12.12 -2.30 1.59
C THR A 536 -10.76 -2.48 0.90
N TRP A 537 -10.15 -3.65 1.05
CA TRP A 537 -8.97 -4.03 0.25
C TRP A 537 -9.40 -4.61 -1.09
N GLN A 538 -8.90 -4.05 -2.19
CA GLN A 538 -9.25 -4.43 -3.55
C GLN A 538 -7.99 -4.71 -4.37
N ASN A 539 -8.03 -5.71 -5.27
CA ASN A 539 -6.91 -6.01 -6.16
C ASN A 539 -6.69 -4.86 -7.15
N VAL A 540 -5.46 -4.37 -7.24
CA VAL A 540 -5.09 -3.40 -8.28
C VAL A 540 -4.83 -4.18 -9.57
N SER A 541 -5.65 -3.93 -10.60
CA SER A 541 -5.56 -4.62 -11.89
C SER A 541 -4.17 -4.51 -12.50
N ASP A 542 -3.68 -5.62 -13.07
CA ASP A 542 -2.38 -5.75 -13.73
C ASP A 542 -1.13 -5.44 -12.86
N LYS A 543 -1.31 -5.19 -11.56
CA LYS A 543 -0.22 -4.98 -10.59
C LYS A 543 0.09 -6.26 -9.81
N THR A 544 0.67 -7.23 -10.50
CA THR A 544 1.11 -8.50 -9.92
C THR A 544 2.59 -8.77 -10.16
N PHE A 545 3.18 -9.62 -9.32
CA PHE A 545 4.50 -10.22 -9.54
C PHE A 545 4.39 -11.74 -9.39
N ALA A 546 4.40 -12.45 -10.53
CA ALA A 546 4.25 -13.90 -10.59
C ALA A 546 5.58 -14.61 -10.40
N ILE A 547 5.60 -15.65 -9.56
CA ILE A 547 6.83 -16.33 -9.14
C ILE A 547 6.68 -17.84 -9.35
N LYS A 548 7.66 -18.42 -10.05
CA LYS A 548 7.69 -19.85 -10.36
C LYS A 548 8.26 -20.67 -9.21
N ALA A 549 7.80 -21.92 -9.08
CA ALA A 549 8.33 -22.90 -8.13
C ALA A 549 9.86 -23.10 -8.24
N SER A 550 10.39 -22.96 -9.47
CA SER A 550 11.81 -23.07 -9.81
C SER A 550 12.62 -21.77 -9.66
N ALA A 551 12.00 -20.65 -9.22
CA ALA A 551 12.67 -19.36 -9.16
C ALA A 551 13.77 -19.31 -8.09
N THR A 552 14.92 -18.73 -8.44
CA THR A 552 16.06 -18.50 -7.53
C THR A 552 16.52 -17.04 -7.59
N ASP A 553 17.19 -16.60 -6.51
CA ASP A 553 17.97 -15.37 -6.44
C ASP A 553 17.21 -14.12 -6.93
N ASP A 554 17.65 -13.48 -8.01
CA ASP A 554 17.00 -12.26 -8.54
C ASP A 554 15.63 -12.52 -9.18
N GLN A 555 15.28 -13.76 -9.55
CA GLN A 555 13.92 -14.10 -9.99
C GLN A 555 12.89 -14.04 -8.84
N LEU A 556 13.36 -13.98 -7.59
CA LEU A 556 12.52 -13.75 -6.41
C LEU A 556 12.37 -12.26 -6.08
N LYS A 557 12.97 -11.34 -6.86
CA LYS A 557 12.89 -9.89 -6.70
C LYS A 557 12.20 -9.25 -7.89
N GLY A 558 11.43 -8.19 -7.67
CA GLY A 558 10.71 -7.49 -8.73
C GLY A 558 10.44 -6.04 -8.39
N VAL A 559 9.86 -5.32 -9.36
CA VAL A 559 9.33 -3.96 -9.17
C VAL A 559 7.95 -3.90 -9.79
N ILE A 560 6.95 -3.51 -9.01
CA ILE A 560 5.60 -3.21 -9.51
C ILE A 560 5.57 -1.70 -9.82
N SER A 561 5.45 -1.35 -11.10
CA SER A 561 5.63 0.02 -11.60
C SER A 561 4.33 0.75 -11.93
N GLY A 562 4.38 2.08 -11.90
CA GLY A 562 3.26 2.96 -12.26
C GLY A 562 2.07 2.78 -11.32
N ILE A 563 2.32 2.88 -10.01
CA ILE A 563 1.31 2.78 -8.96
C ILE A 563 0.81 4.20 -8.62
N PRO A 564 -0.50 4.48 -8.67
CA PRO A 564 -1.09 5.77 -8.29
C PRO A 564 -0.65 6.23 -6.88
N SER A 565 -0.09 7.43 -6.77
CA SER A 565 0.31 7.99 -5.46
C SER A 565 -0.90 8.37 -4.58
N LYS A 566 -1.95 8.88 -5.22
CA LYS A 566 -3.12 9.51 -4.60
C LYS A 566 -4.43 9.20 -5.34
N ASP A 567 -5.54 9.26 -4.60
CA ASP A 567 -6.88 8.92 -5.06
C ASP A 567 -7.66 10.11 -5.63
N GLY A 568 -8.93 9.89 -5.99
CA GLY A 568 -9.87 10.90 -6.46
C GLY A 568 -10.00 12.13 -5.55
N ALA A 569 -9.84 11.98 -4.23
CA ALA A 569 -9.95 13.07 -3.27
C ALA A 569 -8.59 13.75 -2.97
N ASN A 570 -7.58 13.54 -3.82
CA ASN A 570 -6.20 13.96 -3.61
C ASN A 570 -5.63 13.44 -2.26
N GLN A 571 -6.04 12.24 -1.83
CA GLN A 571 -5.56 11.59 -0.60
C GLN A 571 -4.54 10.47 -0.91
N PRO A 572 -3.47 10.30 -0.11
CA PRO A 572 -2.50 9.23 -0.32
C PRO A 572 -3.12 7.84 -0.25
N ILE A 573 -2.97 7.03 -1.30
CA ILE A 573 -3.52 5.66 -1.32
C ILE A 573 -2.66 4.74 -0.45
N LYS A 574 -3.32 3.97 0.41
CA LYS A 574 -2.71 2.83 1.11
C LYS A 574 -2.67 1.60 0.23
N TYR A 575 -1.54 0.93 0.19
CA TYR A 575 -1.36 -0.36 -0.49
C TYR A 575 -0.86 -1.45 0.45
N ARG A 576 -1.13 -2.71 0.11
CA ARG A 576 -0.52 -3.91 0.70
C ARG A 576 -0.23 -4.94 -0.39
N LEU A 577 0.71 -5.84 -0.15
CA LEU A 577 1.01 -6.98 -1.02
C LEU A 577 0.47 -8.27 -0.39
N VAL A 578 -0.30 -9.07 -1.12
CA VAL A 578 -0.80 -10.37 -0.65
C VAL A 578 -0.25 -11.49 -1.51
N GLU A 579 0.01 -12.66 -0.90
CA GLU A 579 0.30 -13.87 -1.66
C GLU A 579 -1.00 -14.60 -2.05
N LEU A 580 -1.12 -14.93 -3.33
CA LEU A 580 -2.19 -15.74 -3.88
C LEU A 580 -1.63 -17.09 -4.35
N PHE A 581 -2.24 -18.17 -3.88
CA PHE A 581 -2.00 -19.53 -4.34
C PHE A 581 -3.30 -20.11 -4.90
N GLY A 582 -3.31 -20.48 -6.18
CA GLY A 582 -4.55 -20.89 -6.88
C GLY A 582 -5.60 -19.76 -6.95
N ASN A 583 -5.15 -18.50 -7.05
CA ASN A 583 -5.95 -17.27 -7.05
C ASN A 583 -6.63 -16.88 -5.71
N THR A 584 -6.36 -17.57 -4.60
CA THR A 584 -6.89 -17.22 -3.27
C THR A 584 -5.79 -16.86 -2.27
N GLU A 585 -6.10 -15.97 -1.30
CA GLU A 585 -5.18 -15.57 -0.21
C GLU A 585 -5.10 -16.70 0.82
N GLN A 586 -4.28 -17.72 0.52
CA GLN A 586 -4.06 -18.91 1.34
C GLN A 586 -2.58 -19.31 1.39
N ALA A 587 -2.18 -20.08 2.41
CA ALA A 587 -0.81 -20.60 2.52
C ALA A 587 -0.50 -21.63 1.43
N VAL A 588 0.72 -21.63 0.91
CA VAL A 588 1.22 -22.68 0.00
C VAL A 588 1.26 -24.02 0.73
N ASN A 589 0.85 -25.09 0.06
CA ASN A 589 0.74 -26.42 0.66
C ASN A 589 2.09 -26.88 1.27
N GLY A 590 2.09 -27.18 2.57
CA GLY A 590 3.29 -27.56 3.33
C GLY A 590 4.08 -26.40 3.94
N TYR A 591 3.69 -25.14 3.72
CA TYR A 591 4.29 -23.95 4.31
C TYR A 591 3.37 -23.32 5.37
N ALA A 592 3.96 -22.51 6.26
CA ALA A 592 3.20 -21.67 7.17
C ALA A 592 2.46 -20.55 6.40
N THR A 593 1.47 -19.93 7.04
CA THR A 593 0.85 -18.69 6.54
C THR A 593 1.93 -17.65 6.19
N PRO A 594 1.87 -17.02 5.00
CA PRO A 594 2.88 -16.05 4.57
C PRO A 594 3.04 -14.94 5.60
N SER A 595 4.30 -14.66 5.96
CA SER A 595 4.67 -13.51 6.78
C SER A 595 5.16 -12.36 5.89
N TYR A 596 5.00 -11.12 6.35
CA TYR A 596 5.18 -9.92 5.53
C TYR A 596 6.10 -8.93 6.25
N SER A 597 6.95 -8.24 5.49
CA SER A 597 7.81 -7.16 6.01
C SER A 597 7.00 -6.01 6.63
N THR A 598 7.62 -5.28 7.55
CA THR A 598 7.07 -4.04 8.12
C THR A 598 7.57 -2.80 7.37
N PRO A 599 6.68 -1.82 7.08
CA PRO A 599 5.27 -1.78 7.41
C PRO A 599 4.40 -2.68 6.49
N ARG A 600 3.28 -3.19 7.02
CA ARG A 600 2.35 -4.10 6.29
C ARG A 600 1.50 -3.38 5.25
N GLU A 601 1.14 -2.14 5.56
CA GLU A 601 0.49 -1.16 4.69
C GLU A 601 1.53 -0.10 4.34
N ILE A 602 1.57 0.36 3.09
CA ILE A 602 2.48 1.40 2.59
C ILE A 602 1.71 2.52 1.92
N THR A 603 2.32 3.70 1.85
CA THR A 603 1.87 4.87 1.09
C THR A 603 2.98 5.34 0.14
N TYR A 604 2.70 6.31 -0.74
CA TYR A 604 3.75 6.95 -1.54
C TYR A 604 4.87 7.53 -0.65
N THR A 605 4.51 8.11 0.49
CA THR A 605 5.42 8.65 1.51
C THR A 605 6.44 7.62 2.02
N ASP A 606 6.10 6.32 2.06
CA ASP A 606 7.03 5.26 2.45
C ASP A 606 8.11 4.98 1.40
N ILE A 607 7.83 5.27 0.13
CA ILE A 607 8.84 5.23 -0.95
C ILE A 607 9.74 6.46 -0.86
N VAL A 608 9.15 7.65 -0.72
CA VAL A 608 9.88 8.93 -0.65
C VAL A 608 10.81 8.99 0.58
N ASN A 609 10.37 8.49 1.73
CA ASN A 609 11.18 8.42 2.94
C ASN A 609 12.20 7.25 2.94
N GLY A 610 12.24 6.42 1.90
CA GLY A 610 13.10 5.23 1.86
C GLY A 610 12.71 4.12 2.86
N ASN A 611 11.49 4.17 3.43
CA ASN A 611 10.97 3.08 4.27
C ASN A 611 10.84 1.77 3.48
N VAL A 612 10.58 1.86 2.17
CA VAL A 612 10.67 0.76 1.21
C VAL A 612 11.50 1.25 0.00
N SER A 613 12.51 0.48 -0.38
CA SER A 613 13.47 0.84 -1.44
C SER A 613 13.96 -0.41 -2.19
N LYS A 614 14.89 -0.26 -3.15
CA LYS A 614 15.49 -1.43 -3.83
C LYS A 614 16.32 -2.29 -2.87
N ASP A 615 16.96 -1.66 -1.91
CA ASP A 615 17.80 -2.31 -0.89
C ASP A 615 16.97 -2.81 0.31
N LYS A 616 15.75 -2.27 0.47
CA LYS A 616 14.75 -2.66 1.47
C LYS A 616 13.39 -2.91 0.81
N PRO A 617 13.23 -3.96 -0.01
CA PRO A 617 12.00 -4.25 -0.73
C PRO A 617 10.90 -4.75 0.20
N LEU A 618 9.64 -4.65 -0.24
CA LEU A 618 8.50 -5.21 0.48
C LEU A 618 8.52 -6.75 0.32
N ALA A 619 8.82 -7.46 1.41
CA ALA A 619 9.13 -8.88 1.40
C ALA A 619 7.96 -9.76 1.87
N VAL A 620 7.80 -10.93 1.24
CA VAL A 620 6.83 -11.97 1.60
C VAL A 620 7.54 -13.30 1.86
N THR A 621 7.54 -13.78 3.10
CA THR A 621 8.33 -14.92 3.56
C THR A 621 7.46 -16.13 3.88
N ASN A 622 7.73 -17.25 3.21
CA ASN A 622 7.13 -18.56 3.52
C ASN A 622 8.16 -19.45 4.21
N THR A 623 7.88 -19.87 5.44
CA THR A 623 8.66 -20.88 6.18
C THR A 623 8.06 -22.27 5.92
N LEU A 624 8.92 -23.21 5.53
CA LEU A 624 8.55 -24.60 5.29
C LEU A 624 8.21 -25.30 6.62
N LEU A 625 6.99 -25.83 6.74
CA LEU A 625 6.60 -26.62 7.92
C LEU A 625 7.37 -27.94 7.94
N LYS A 626 7.70 -28.41 9.14
CA LYS A 626 8.34 -29.70 9.38
C LYS A 626 7.72 -30.37 10.61
N THR A 627 7.76 -31.70 10.65
CA THR A 627 7.22 -32.50 11.76
C THR A 627 8.19 -33.62 12.15
N ALA A 628 8.15 -34.04 13.41
CA ALA A 628 8.97 -35.13 13.93
C ALA A 628 8.22 -36.46 13.80
N ILE A 629 8.93 -37.53 13.43
CA ILE A 629 8.37 -38.88 13.31
C ILE A 629 8.72 -39.68 14.57
N SER A 630 7.71 -40.28 15.21
CA SER A 630 7.91 -41.21 16.33
C SER A 630 6.86 -42.34 16.35
N PHE A 631 7.24 -43.47 16.95
CA PHE A 631 6.40 -44.66 17.12
C PHE A 631 6.95 -45.54 18.26
N THR A 632 6.19 -46.54 18.71
CA THR A 632 6.62 -47.50 19.74
C THR A 632 6.89 -48.87 19.14
N LYS A 633 8.09 -49.39 19.37
CA LYS A 633 8.52 -50.76 19.05
C LYS A 633 7.94 -51.76 20.05
N VAL A 634 7.20 -52.76 19.56
CA VAL A 634 6.57 -53.82 20.39
C VAL A 634 6.90 -55.24 19.92
N GLY A 635 6.71 -56.21 20.82
CA GLY A 635 6.87 -57.67 20.61
C GLY A 635 5.62 -58.37 20.07
N ASN A 636 5.56 -59.71 20.18
CA ASN A 636 4.53 -60.49 19.48
C ASN A 636 3.10 -60.28 20.05
N ASP A 637 3.01 -59.85 21.30
CA ASP A 637 1.79 -59.50 22.04
C ASP A 637 1.20 -58.10 21.71
N ASN A 638 1.87 -57.30 20.86
CA ASN A 638 1.59 -55.87 20.63
C ASN A 638 1.63 -54.96 21.88
N GLN A 639 2.22 -55.43 22.99
CA GLN A 639 2.18 -54.77 24.30
C GLN A 639 3.57 -54.62 24.92
N THR A 640 4.38 -55.68 24.94
CA THR A 640 5.75 -55.68 25.46
C THR A 640 6.62 -54.76 24.61
N PRO A 641 7.22 -53.70 25.19
CA PRO A 641 8.12 -52.81 24.46
C PRO A 641 9.46 -53.49 24.19
N LEU A 642 10.05 -53.26 23.01
CA LEU A 642 11.39 -53.78 22.68
C LEU A 642 12.41 -52.66 22.56
N ALA A 643 13.45 -52.71 23.40
CA ALA A 643 14.64 -51.89 23.28
C ALA A 643 15.63 -52.47 22.26
N GLY A 644 16.51 -51.63 21.72
CA GLY A 644 17.63 -52.09 20.89
C GLY A 644 17.32 -52.35 19.40
N ALA A 645 16.10 -52.07 18.95
CA ALA A 645 15.76 -52.06 17.52
C ALA A 645 16.25 -50.74 16.89
N GLU A 646 17.10 -50.80 15.87
CA GLU A 646 17.56 -49.62 15.15
C GLU A 646 16.73 -49.40 13.89
N PHE A 647 16.32 -48.15 13.66
CA PHE A 647 15.61 -47.73 12.46
C PHE A 647 16.34 -46.59 11.77
N THR A 648 16.30 -46.61 10.43
CA THR A 648 16.78 -45.51 9.59
C THR A 648 15.63 -44.98 8.74
N LEU A 649 15.52 -43.65 8.66
CA LEU A 649 14.57 -42.94 7.81
C LEU A 649 15.21 -42.66 6.45
N TYR A 650 14.43 -42.86 5.38
CA TYR A 650 14.83 -42.61 4.00
C TYR A 650 13.79 -41.75 3.27
N ALA A 651 14.22 -41.10 2.19
CA ALA A 651 13.33 -40.51 1.20
C ALA A 651 12.50 -41.60 0.47
N SER A 652 11.54 -41.17 -0.34
CA SER A 652 10.68 -42.04 -1.15
C SER A 652 11.42 -42.92 -2.18
N ASP A 653 12.70 -42.65 -2.46
CA ASP A 653 13.56 -43.50 -3.29
C ASP A 653 14.03 -44.77 -2.56
N GLY A 654 13.85 -44.85 -1.24
CA GLY A 654 14.30 -45.92 -0.37
C GLY A 654 15.82 -46.09 -0.28
N LYS A 655 16.60 -45.08 -0.71
CA LYS A 655 18.07 -45.08 -0.81
C LYS A 655 18.70 -43.88 -0.12
N THR A 656 18.12 -42.69 -0.28
CA THR A 656 18.63 -41.45 0.32
C THR A 656 18.24 -41.39 1.79
N GLN A 657 19.20 -41.63 2.67
CA GLN A 657 19.03 -41.56 4.13
C GLN A 657 18.76 -40.13 4.62
N ILE A 658 17.89 -39.99 5.62
CA ILE A 658 17.49 -38.72 6.24
C ILE A 658 17.81 -38.78 7.74
N GLY A 659 18.85 -38.04 8.15
CA GLY A 659 19.34 -38.04 9.53
C GLY A 659 20.11 -39.31 9.91
N SER A 660 20.40 -39.46 11.20
CA SER A 660 21.08 -40.65 11.75
C SER A 660 20.09 -41.80 12.01
N PRO A 661 20.57 -43.06 12.08
CA PRO A 661 19.79 -44.18 12.61
C PRO A 661 19.44 -43.93 14.08
N VAL A 662 18.26 -44.41 14.52
CA VAL A 662 17.76 -44.25 15.88
C VAL A 662 17.43 -45.62 16.47
N THR A 663 17.91 -45.87 17.70
CA THR A 663 17.64 -47.11 18.44
C THR A 663 16.45 -46.93 19.39
N SER A 664 15.58 -47.93 19.49
CA SER A 664 14.44 -47.94 20.43
C SER A 664 14.89 -48.00 21.89
N ASP A 665 14.28 -47.16 22.73
CA ASP A 665 14.60 -47.05 24.15
C ASP A 665 14.01 -48.19 25.00
N LYS A 666 14.18 -48.11 26.33
CA LYS A 666 13.63 -49.10 27.29
C LYS A 666 12.09 -49.19 27.28
N ASN A 667 11.41 -48.18 26.76
CA ASN A 667 9.95 -48.11 26.59
C ASN A 667 9.54 -48.46 25.14
N GLY A 668 10.50 -48.88 24.30
CA GLY A 668 10.31 -49.14 22.88
C GLY A 668 10.17 -47.87 22.03
N LEU A 669 10.30 -46.66 22.59
CA LEU A 669 10.12 -45.42 21.84
C LEU A 669 11.23 -45.26 20.79
N VAL A 670 10.81 -45.04 19.54
CA VAL A 670 11.66 -44.57 18.44
C VAL A 670 11.20 -43.16 18.08
N LYS A 671 12.13 -42.22 18.00
CA LYS A 671 11.86 -40.81 17.65
C LYS A 671 13.02 -40.28 16.80
N PHE A 672 12.74 -39.86 15.59
CA PHE A 672 13.74 -39.24 14.72
C PHE A 672 13.97 -37.78 15.10
N ASP A 673 15.23 -37.40 15.33
CA ASP A 673 15.62 -36.01 15.61
C ASP A 673 15.44 -35.10 14.39
N GLN A 674 15.66 -35.66 13.19
CA GLN A 674 15.47 -34.94 11.93
C GLN A 674 13.97 -34.80 11.61
N GLN A 675 13.44 -33.61 11.82
CA GLN A 675 12.09 -33.25 11.35
C GLN A 675 12.05 -33.18 9.81
N VAL A 676 10.94 -33.60 9.21
CA VAL A 676 10.72 -33.62 7.76
C VAL A 676 9.47 -32.83 7.34
N PRO A 677 9.45 -32.23 6.13
CA PRO A 677 8.30 -31.50 5.61
C PRO A 677 7.26 -32.45 4.99
N ILE A 678 6.26 -31.86 4.32
CA ILE A 678 5.34 -32.56 3.42
C ILE A 678 6.11 -33.45 2.42
N GLY A 679 5.66 -34.69 2.20
CA GLY A 679 6.38 -35.65 1.36
C GLY A 679 6.08 -37.12 1.67
N LYS A 680 6.78 -38.03 0.98
CA LYS A 680 6.72 -39.49 1.19
C LYS A 680 8.08 -39.98 1.68
N TYR A 681 8.08 -40.86 2.68
CA TYR A 681 9.29 -41.36 3.33
C TYR A 681 9.17 -42.85 3.64
N LEU A 682 10.30 -43.52 3.79
CA LEU A 682 10.40 -44.95 4.06
C LEU A 682 11.23 -45.19 5.33
N ILE A 683 10.64 -45.87 6.32
CA ILE A 683 11.33 -46.25 7.55
C ILE A 683 11.73 -47.72 7.43
N LYS A 684 12.99 -48.05 7.71
CA LYS A 684 13.50 -49.44 7.68
C LYS A 684 14.10 -49.80 9.03
N GLU A 685 13.79 -50.99 9.55
CA GLU A 685 14.56 -51.56 10.67
C GLU A 685 15.93 -51.97 10.12
N THR A 686 17.00 -51.31 10.56
CA THR A 686 18.40 -51.59 10.17
C THR A 686 19.08 -52.58 11.13
N LYS A 687 18.58 -52.68 12.37
CA LYS A 687 19.04 -53.68 13.35
C LYS A 687 17.85 -54.22 14.14
N THR A 688 17.65 -55.53 14.07
CA THR A 688 16.54 -56.22 14.74
C THR A 688 16.93 -56.63 16.17
N PRO A 689 16.01 -56.56 17.16
CA PRO A 689 16.25 -57.08 18.52
C PRO A 689 16.60 -58.57 18.54
N LEU A 690 17.37 -59.00 19.54
CA LEU A 690 17.69 -60.41 19.75
C LEU A 690 16.42 -61.25 19.94
N GLY A 691 16.33 -62.38 19.23
CA GLY A 691 15.21 -63.32 19.30
C GLY A 691 13.96 -62.92 18.51
N TYR A 692 14.04 -61.91 17.66
CA TYR A 692 12.94 -61.42 16.83
C TYR A 692 13.29 -61.48 15.34
N VAL A 693 12.27 -61.66 14.51
CA VAL A 693 12.33 -61.49 13.05
C VAL A 693 12.20 -60.01 12.70
N LYS A 694 12.93 -59.56 11.67
CA LYS A 694 12.96 -58.17 11.20
C LYS A 694 11.56 -57.65 10.83
N ALA A 695 11.24 -56.41 11.22
CA ALA A 695 10.05 -55.70 10.73
C ALA A 695 10.12 -55.38 9.22
N SER A 696 8.97 -55.47 8.54
CA SER A 696 8.78 -54.95 7.19
C SER A 696 9.01 -53.43 7.14
N ASP A 697 9.58 -52.95 6.03
CA ASP A 697 9.78 -51.52 5.79
C ASP A 697 8.42 -50.76 5.75
N ILE A 698 8.35 -49.59 6.38
CA ILE A 698 7.12 -48.82 6.61
C ILE A 698 7.10 -47.58 5.72
N ASN A 699 6.14 -47.53 4.80
CA ASN A 699 5.89 -46.34 3.96
C ASN A 699 5.03 -45.34 4.72
N ILE A 700 5.51 -44.11 4.90
CA ILE A 700 4.73 -43.01 5.49
C ILE A 700 4.55 -41.85 4.51
N SER A 701 3.46 -41.11 4.67
CA SER A 701 3.20 -39.86 3.94
C SER A 701 2.88 -38.74 4.92
N VAL A 702 3.62 -37.64 4.82
CA VAL A 702 3.37 -36.39 5.54
C VAL A 702 2.57 -35.48 4.63
N THR A 703 1.40 -35.06 5.09
CA THR A 703 0.44 -34.22 4.34
C THR A 703 -0.01 -33.04 5.18
N ALA A 704 -0.19 -31.86 4.57
CA ALA A 704 -0.83 -30.75 5.27
C ALA A 704 -2.36 -30.96 5.36
N GLN A 705 -2.93 -30.73 6.54
CA GLN A 705 -4.37 -30.68 6.78
C GLN A 705 -4.65 -29.52 7.75
N ASN A 706 -5.58 -28.63 7.40
CA ASN A 706 -5.97 -27.46 8.23
C ASN A 706 -4.78 -26.62 8.76
N GLY A 707 -3.74 -26.44 7.93
CA GLY A 707 -2.54 -25.67 8.29
C GLY A 707 -1.51 -26.40 9.18
N GLN A 708 -1.69 -27.70 9.46
CA GLN A 708 -0.75 -28.53 10.23
C GLN A 708 -0.28 -29.74 9.42
N LEU A 709 0.90 -30.29 9.74
CA LEU A 709 1.41 -31.51 9.10
C LEU A 709 0.94 -32.75 9.85
N VAL A 710 0.24 -33.63 9.14
CA VAL A 710 -0.26 -34.92 9.62
C VAL A 710 0.58 -36.04 9.02
N ILE A 711 0.96 -37.03 9.83
CA ILE A 711 1.69 -38.23 9.42
C ILE A 711 0.68 -39.38 9.21
N SER A 712 0.78 -40.05 8.07
CA SER A 712 -0.04 -41.22 7.71
C SER A 712 0.86 -42.40 7.29
N GLY A 713 0.33 -43.63 7.34
CA GLY A 713 1.07 -44.85 6.97
C GLY A 713 1.83 -45.56 8.11
N LEU A 714 1.89 -44.95 9.30
CA LEU A 714 2.30 -45.69 10.51
C LEU A 714 1.25 -46.77 10.85
N PRO A 715 1.64 -47.95 11.40
CA PRO A 715 0.69 -48.97 11.80
C PRO A 715 -0.21 -48.53 12.96
N THR A 716 -1.33 -49.23 13.16
CA THR A 716 -2.37 -48.91 14.15
C THR A 716 -1.80 -48.58 15.54
N GLY A 717 -2.19 -47.43 16.09
CA GLY A 717 -1.71 -46.94 17.38
C GLY A 717 -0.24 -46.51 17.40
N SER A 718 0.37 -46.27 16.23
CA SER A 718 1.81 -46.00 16.06
C SER A 718 2.70 -47.08 16.69
N LYS A 719 2.32 -48.36 16.54
CA LYS A 719 3.05 -49.51 17.09
C LYS A 719 3.72 -50.35 15.99
N VAL A 720 5.04 -50.49 16.04
CA VAL A 720 5.82 -51.31 15.10
C VAL A 720 6.14 -52.65 15.73
N LYS A 721 5.45 -53.69 15.27
CA LYS A 721 5.52 -55.07 15.78
C LYS A 721 6.70 -55.83 15.15
N ASN A 722 7.46 -56.58 15.95
CA ASN A 722 8.25 -57.72 15.45
C ASN A 722 7.62 -59.02 15.94
N ILE A 723 7.80 -60.07 15.15
CA ILE A 723 7.40 -61.44 15.50
C ILE A 723 8.59 -62.10 16.18
N LEU A 724 8.34 -62.91 17.22
CA LEU A 724 9.37 -63.76 17.82
C LEU A 724 9.90 -64.75 16.78
N ASP A 725 11.20 -65.00 16.79
CA ASP A 725 11.81 -66.08 16.00
C ASP A 725 11.51 -67.45 16.63
N ASP A 726 11.56 -68.52 15.83
CA ASP A 726 11.16 -69.87 16.25
C ASP A 726 12.11 -70.42 17.33
N PHE A 727 11.56 -70.88 18.46
CA PHE A 727 12.33 -71.46 19.55
C PHE A 727 12.82 -72.88 19.20
N LYS A 728 13.96 -73.23 19.79
CA LYS A 728 14.59 -74.55 19.78
C LYS A 728 14.65 -75.10 21.20
N LEU A 729 13.94 -76.19 21.48
CA LEU A 729 14.05 -76.93 22.74
C LEU A 729 15.18 -77.96 22.63
N ILE A 730 16.16 -77.83 23.52
CA ILE A 730 17.27 -78.76 23.70
C ILE A 730 17.05 -79.50 25.01
N ILE A 731 16.99 -80.84 24.96
CA ILE A 731 16.81 -81.68 26.16
C ILE A 731 18.05 -82.52 26.40
N THR A 732 18.59 -82.47 27.62
CA THR A 732 19.62 -83.40 28.08
C THR A 732 18.96 -84.48 28.93
N LYS A 733 19.12 -85.76 28.57
CA LYS A 733 18.62 -86.85 29.42
C LYS A 733 19.68 -87.28 30.44
N LYS A 734 19.37 -87.16 31.73
CA LYS A 734 20.26 -87.53 32.84
C LYS A 734 19.62 -88.57 33.79
N ASP A 735 20.45 -89.20 34.61
CA ASP A 735 20.04 -89.96 35.79
C ASP A 735 20.17 -89.13 37.08
N ASN A 736 19.69 -89.69 38.20
CA ASN A 736 19.75 -89.04 39.51
C ASN A 736 21.18 -88.83 40.09
N ASN A 737 22.22 -89.28 39.38
CA ASN A 737 23.63 -89.03 39.71
C ASN A 737 24.28 -88.06 38.70
N GLY A 738 23.52 -87.55 37.71
CA GLY A 738 23.98 -86.61 36.69
C GLY A 738 24.53 -87.26 35.40
N ASN A 739 24.59 -88.59 35.30
CA ASN A 739 25.13 -89.27 34.11
C ASN A 739 24.13 -89.21 32.95
N ALA A 740 24.63 -89.17 31.70
CA ALA A 740 23.76 -89.18 30.52
C ALA A 740 23.07 -90.54 30.32
N VAL A 741 21.80 -90.51 29.89
CA VAL A 741 20.96 -91.71 29.74
C VAL A 741 20.58 -91.95 28.28
N SER A 742 21.05 -93.08 27.73
CA SER A 742 20.76 -93.56 26.37
C SER A 742 19.62 -94.58 26.33
N GLY A 743 18.98 -94.72 25.15
CA GLY A 743 17.88 -95.64 24.88
C GLY A 743 16.47 -95.06 25.11
N VAL A 744 16.36 -93.74 25.27
CA VAL A 744 15.09 -93.03 25.55
C VAL A 744 14.42 -92.52 24.27
N LYS A 745 13.08 -92.50 24.24
CA LYS A 745 12.31 -91.69 23.28
C LYS A 745 11.57 -90.56 23.97
N PHE A 746 11.55 -89.42 23.30
CA PHE A 746 10.71 -88.27 23.66
C PHE A 746 9.78 -87.92 22.50
N LYS A 747 8.52 -87.68 22.84
CA LYS A 747 7.52 -87.11 21.94
C LYS A 747 7.12 -85.72 22.46
N LEU A 748 7.22 -84.71 21.60
CA LEU A 748 6.78 -83.36 21.88
C LEU A 748 5.53 -83.06 21.05
N VAL A 749 4.41 -82.85 21.72
CA VAL A 749 3.12 -82.47 21.12
C VAL A 749 2.75 -81.07 21.60
N GLY A 750 2.16 -80.21 20.76
CA GLY A 750 1.74 -78.88 21.20
C GLY A 750 0.94 -78.07 20.19
N SER A 751 0.84 -76.77 20.48
CA SER A 751 0.17 -75.77 19.64
C SER A 751 0.64 -75.80 18.17
N ASN A 752 -0.21 -75.29 17.26
CA ASN A 752 0.06 -75.25 15.82
C ASN A 752 0.27 -76.63 15.17
N ASN A 753 -0.42 -77.66 15.69
CA ASN A 753 -0.29 -79.07 15.28
C ASN A 753 1.14 -79.63 15.38
N TYR A 754 1.98 -79.07 16.26
CA TYR A 754 3.33 -79.58 16.46
C TYR A 754 3.27 -80.98 17.08
N ASN A 755 3.85 -81.97 16.40
CA ASN A 755 3.91 -83.35 16.84
C ASN A 755 5.16 -84.00 16.24
N LYS A 756 6.20 -84.20 17.05
CA LYS A 756 7.44 -84.88 16.64
C LYS A 756 7.90 -85.83 17.73
N GLU A 757 8.50 -86.94 17.33
CA GLU A 757 9.09 -87.94 18.22
C GLU A 757 10.56 -88.18 17.83
N GLN A 758 11.44 -88.36 18.82
CA GLN A 758 12.87 -88.54 18.65
C GLN A 758 13.38 -89.64 19.58
N GLU A 759 14.33 -90.44 19.11
CA GLU A 759 15.07 -91.44 19.90
C GLU A 759 16.50 -90.92 20.19
N SER A 760 17.07 -91.32 21.32
CA SER A 760 18.40 -90.88 21.74
C SER A 760 19.50 -91.33 20.76
N ASP A 761 20.24 -90.37 20.20
CA ASP A 761 21.45 -90.64 19.43
C ASP A 761 22.67 -90.78 20.37
N ALA A 762 23.30 -91.95 20.34
CA ALA A 762 24.49 -92.26 21.14
C ALA A 762 25.74 -91.50 20.67
N SER A 763 25.79 -91.05 19.42
CA SER A 763 26.89 -90.24 18.87
C SER A 763 26.80 -88.76 19.28
N ASN A 764 25.59 -88.28 19.61
CA ASN A 764 25.31 -86.89 19.99
C ASN A 764 25.02 -86.72 21.50
N GLY A 765 25.65 -87.56 22.35
CA GLY A 765 25.65 -87.39 23.81
C GLY A 765 24.28 -87.49 24.51
N ASN A 766 23.27 -88.13 23.88
CA ASN A 766 21.88 -88.19 24.36
C ASN A 766 21.18 -86.83 24.48
N VAL A 767 21.53 -85.89 23.59
CA VAL A 767 20.85 -84.59 23.46
C VAL A 767 19.76 -84.67 22.39
N PHE A 768 18.53 -84.30 22.76
CA PHE A 768 17.38 -84.19 21.83
C PHE A 768 17.20 -82.73 21.39
N THR A 769 16.58 -82.50 20.23
CA THR A 769 16.45 -81.15 19.66
C THR A 769 15.15 -81.01 18.85
N PHE A 770 14.20 -80.26 19.42
CA PHE A 770 12.94 -79.91 18.78
C PHE A 770 13.02 -78.45 18.28
N GLN A 771 12.81 -78.24 16.97
CA GLN A 771 12.94 -76.95 16.29
C GLN A 771 11.63 -76.54 15.63
N GLY A 772 11.38 -75.24 15.55
CA GLY A 772 10.14 -74.67 14.99
C GLY A 772 9.06 -74.44 16.05
N LEU A 773 9.45 -74.12 17.29
CA LEU A 773 8.53 -73.94 18.42
C LEU A 773 8.11 -72.48 18.52
N LYS A 774 6.86 -72.19 18.16
CA LYS A 774 6.25 -70.86 18.26
C LYS A 774 5.62 -70.65 19.65
N PRO A 775 5.24 -69.41 20.03
CA PRO A 775 4.37 -69.17 21.17
C PRO A 775 3.17 -70.14 21.20
N GLY A 776 2.89 -70.69 22.38
CA GLY A 776 1.98 -71.82 22.56
C GLY A 776 2.40 -72.78 23.68
N LYS A 777 1.55 -73.80 23.91
CA LYS A 777 1.72 -74.83 24.93
C LYS A 777 2.19 -76.13 24.28
N TYR A 778 3.19 -76.77 24.90
CA TYR A 778 3.73 -78.06 24.50
C TYR A 778 3.76 -79.02 25.69
N ALA A 779 3.63 -80.31 25.42
CA ALA A 779 3.72 -81.42 26.36
C ALA A 779 4.80 -82.38 25.87
N LEU A 780 5.76 -82.68 26.73
CA LEU A 780 6.90 -83.57 26.48
C LEU A 780 6.67 -84.90 27.20
N THR A 781 6.31 -85.93 26.43
CA THR A 781 6.11 -87.31 26.90
C THR A 781 7.38 -88.13 26.73
N GLU A 782 7.82 -88.87 27.75
CA GLU A 782 8.82 -89.93 27.60
C GLU A 782 8.12 -91.21 27.12
N THR A 783 8.24 -91.54 25.83
CA THR A 783 7.49 -92.64 25.19
C THR A 783 8.21 -93.99 25.21
N LYS A 784 9.51 -94.00 25.55
CA LYS A 784 10.32 -95.20 25.77
C LYS A 784 11.36 -94.91 26.83
N THR A 785 11.42 -95.74 27.87
CA THR A 785 12.43 -95.68 28.95
C THR A 785 13.23 -96.99 28.99
N PRO A 786 14.57 -96.96 29.12
CA PRO A 786 15.38 -98.15 29.33
C PRO A 786 15.05 -98.87 30.64
N GLU A 787 15.10 -100.21 30.64
CA GLU A 787 14.59 -101.04 31.74
C GLU A 787 15.14 -100.70 33.12
N LYS A 788 16.40 -100.27 33.23
CA LYS A 788 17.06 -99.92 34.50
C LYS A 788 16.59 -98.61 35.15
N TYR A 789 15.73 -97.83 34.47
CA TYR A 789 15.24 -96.53 34.93
C TYR A 789 13.71 -96.49 35.10
N VAL A 790 13.24 -95.60 35.97
CA VAL A 790 11.84 -95.15 36.03
C VAL A 790 11.71 -93.91 35.15
N GLY A 791 10.77 -93.96 34.18
CA GLY A 791 10.50 -92.85 33.27
C GLY A 791 9.62 -91.77 33.88
N LEU A 792 9.43 -90.67 33.15
CA LEU A 792 8.45 -89.64 33.49
C LEU A 792 7.05 -90.24 33.69
N LYS A 793 6.42 -89.94 34.83
CA LYS A 793 5.05 -90.38 35.16
C LYS A 793 3.96 -89.44 34.63
N GLN A 794 4.34 -88.25 34.18
CA GLN A 794 3.48 -87.18 33.66
C GLN A 794 4.27 -86.43 32.59
N ASP A 795 3.57 -85.82 31.63
CA ASP A 795 4.21 -84.97 30.62
C ASP A 795 4.79 -83.70 31.26
N VAL A 796 5.99 -83.29 30.83
CA VAL A 796 6.52 -81.96 31.18
C VAL A 796 5.87 -80.91 30.29
N ILE A 797 5.24 -79.92 30.91
CA ILE A 797 4.46 -78.88 30.24
C ILE A 797 5.34 -77.64 30.02
N ILE A 798 5.58 -77.29 28.77
CA ILE A 798 6.37 -76.12 28.37
C ILE A 798 5.41 -75.09 27.76
N LEU A 799 5.38 -73.88 28.30
CA LEU A 799 4.60 -72.75 27.78
C LEU A 799 5.55 -71.67 27.26
N ILE A 800 5.41 -71.31 25.99
CA ILE A 800 6.12 -70.18 25.37
C ILE A 800 5.09 -69.05 25.21
N GLY A 801 5.32 -67.92 25.88
CA GLY A 801 4.45 -66.75 25.82
C GLY A 801 4.70 -65.86 24.60
N ASP A 802 3.70 -65.06 24.22
CA ASP A 802 3.81 -64.05 23.16
C ASP A 802 4.71 -62.84 23.52
N ASP A 803 5.12 -62.76 24.78
CA ASP A 803 6.16 -61.84 25.28
C ASP A 803 7.58 -62.46 25.25
N GLY A 804 7.69 -63.71 24.79
CA GLY A 804 8.96 -64.46 24.72
C GLY A 804 9.40 -65.10 26.04
N LYS A 805 8.63 -64.98 27.13
CA LYS A 805 8.91 -65.69 28.38
C LYS A 805 8.55 -67.18 28.24
N VAL A 806 9.29 -68.03 28.93
CA VAL A 806 9.07 -69.48 28.94
C VAL A 806 8.87 -69.97 30.37
N THR A 807 7.86 -70.81 30.58
CA THR A 807 7.67 -71.57 31.82
C THR A 807 7.70 -73.07 31.55
N ILE A 808 8.16 -73.84 32.54
CA ILE A 808 8.20 -75.30 32.54
C ILE A 808 7.52 -75.77 33.82
N ASP A 809 6.47 -76.60 33.68
CA ASP A 809 5.57 -77.03 34.76
C ASP A 809 5.06 -75.88 35.65
N GLY A 810 4.80 -74.73 35.00
CA GLY A 810 4.34 -73.50 35.63
C GLY A 810 5.43 -72.65 36.31
N GLN A 811 6.66 -73.16 36.44
CA GLN A 811 7.79 -72.39 36.96
C GLN A 811 8.47 -71.59 35.84
N PRO A 812 8.90 -70.33 36.07
CA PRO A 812 9.65 -69.56 35.09
C PRO A 812 11.03 -70.19 34.85
N LEU A 813 11.47 -70.23 33.59
CA LEU A 813 12.83 -70.65 33.27
C LEU A 813 13.84 -69.64 33.86
N PRO A 814 14.84 -70.06 34.66
CA PRO A 814 15.77 -69.13 35.30
C PRO A 814 16.80 -68.54 34.32
N ASP A 815 17.17 -69.29 33.29
CA ASP A 815 17.95 -68.80 32.15
C ASP A 815 17.03 -68.06 31.16
N GLN A 816 17.50 -66.96 30.56
CA GLN A 816 16.76 -66.31 29.48
C GLN A 816 16.76 -67.18 28.22
N PRO A 817 15.58 -67.56 27.67
CA PRO A 817 15.48 -68.43 26.51
C PRO A 817 15.78 -67.70 25.19
N ILE A 818 15.95 -66.37 25.21
CA ILE A 818 16.35 -65.55 24.08
C ILE A 818 17.86 -65.29 24.19
N THR A 819 18.65 -65.73 23.22
CA THR A 819 20.12 -65.63 23.26
C THR A 819 20.70 -65.04 21.97
N THR A 820 21.96 -64.61 21.99
CA THR A 820 22.70 -64.23 20.77
C THR A 820 22.90 -65.40 19.79
N THR A 821 22.74 -66.65 20.26
CA THR A 821 22.73 -67.88 19.45
C THR A 821 21.33 -68.31 19.01
N GLY A 822 20.32 -67.44 19.16
CA GLY A 822 18.92 -67.70 18.81
C GLY A 822 18.03 -68.01 20.03
N ASN A 823 16.77 -68.34 19.76
CA ASN A 823 15.78 -68.66 20.79
C ASN A 823 15.94 -70.13 21.22
N ILE A 824 16.53 -70.37 22.39
CA ILE A 824 16.93 -71.69 22.87
C ILE A 824 16.37 -71.94 24.28
N ILE A 825 15.51 -72.93 24.41
CA ILE A 825 15.05 -73.48 25.69
C ILE A 825 15.94 -74.68 26.03
N LYS A 826 16.51 -74.73 27.23
CA LYS A 826 17.26 -75.89 27.73
C LYS A 826 16.46 -76.56 28.84
N LEU A 827 16.39 -77.88 28.81
CA LEU A 827 15.69 -78.69 29.81
C LEU A 827 16.49 -79.97 30.13
N ASP A 828 16.96 -80.09 31.36
CA ASP A 828 17.50 -81.36 31.87
C ASP A 828 16.36 -82.23 32.38
N VAL A 829 16.21 -83.44 31.82
CA VAL A 829 15.18 -84.39 32.25
C VAL A 829 15.83 -85.57 32.97
N THR A 830 15.51 -85.77 34.24
CA THR A 830 16.13 -86.75 35.14
C THR A 830 15.26 -87.99 35.34
N ASN A 831 15.82 -89.19 35.16
CA ASN A 831 15.19 -90.46 35.57
C ASN A 831 15.88 -91.05 36.80
N THR A 832 15.13 -91.76 37.63
CA THR A 832 15.69 -92.50 38.78
C THR A 832 16.02 -93.93 38.41
N ILE A 833 17.12 -94.47 38.95
CA ILE A 833 17.50 -95.89 38.80
C ILE A 833 16.52 -96.76 39.60
N LYS A 834 16.10 -97.91 39.05
CA LYS A 834 15.27 -98.89 39.80
C LYS A 834 16.13 -99.62 40.84
N GLY A 835 15.86 -99.39 42.13
CA GLY A 835 16.63 -99.98 43.24
C GLY A 835 15.86 -100.02 44.57
N ILE A 836 16.32 -100.88 45.49
CA ILE A 836 15.61 -101.31 46.71
C ILE A 836 15.78 -100.31 47.88
N LEU A 837 14.77 -100.21 48.76
CA LEU A 837 14.83 -99.47 50.03
C LEU A 837 15.77 -100.11 51.07
N PRO A 838 16.50 -99.27 51.82
CA PRO A 838 16.51 -99.41 53.29
C PRO A 838 16.22 -98.07 54.03
N SER A 839 16.51 -98.02 55.34
CA SER A 839 15.84 -97.14 56.31
C SER A 839 16.75 -96.09 57.00
N THR A 840 16.13 -94.98 57.44
CA THR A 840 16.46 -94.11 58.61
C THR A 840 17.85 -93.48 58.78
N GLY A 841 17.86 -92.14 58.94
CA GLY A 841 18.70 -91.46 59.94
C GLY A 841 19.67 -90.39 59.41
N GLY A 842 19.56 -89.15 59.92
CA GLY A 842 20.54 -88.07 59.68
C GLY A 842 19.98 -86.66 59.91
N SER A 843 20.67 -85.82 60.68
CA SER A 843 20.25 -84.45 61.03
C SER A 843 21.24 -83.39 60.50
N GLY A 844 20.80 -82.13 60.34
CA GLY A 844 21.64 -81.11 59.70
C GLY A 844 21.12 -79.67 59.74
N ARG A 845 20.92 -79.07 60.92
CA ARG A 845 20.65 -77.61 61.06
C ARG A 845 21.48 -76.89 62.14
N THR A 846 22.61 -77.48 62.55
CA THR A 846 23.43 -76.98 63.67
C THR A 846 24.54 -75.99 63.28
N GLY A 847 24.74 -75.71 61.99
CA GLY A 847 25.80 -74.78 61.52
C GLY A 847 25.51 -73.30 61.82
N TYR A 848 24.26 -72.85 61.66
CA TYR A 848 23.91 -71.43 61.75
C TYR A 848 23.87 -70.85 63.16
N PHE A 849 23.79 -71.70 64.20
CA PHE A 849 23.74 -71.26 65.61
C PHE A 849 25.13 -70.95 66.21
N ILE A 850 26.22 -71.45 65.61
CA ILE A 850 27.58 -71.18 66.09
C ILE A 850 28.11 -69.88 65.47
N ALA A 851 27.83 -69.62 64.19
CA ALA A 851 28.25 -68.40 63.49
C ALA A 851 27.64 -67.12 64.10
N SER A 852 26.39 -67.17 64.57
CA SER A 852 25.69 -66.02 65.16
C SER A 852 26.19 -65.66 66.57
N LEU A 853 26.56 -66.65 67.38
CA LEU A 853 27.15 -66.42 68.71
C LEU A 853 28.52 -65.73 68.65
N ILE A 854 29.36 -66.08 67.66
CA ILE A 854 30.65 -65.43 67.43
C ILE A 854 30.47 -63.94 67.05
N PHE A 855 29.47 -63.63 66.24
CA PHE A 855 29.21 -62.26 65.78
C PHE A 855 28.70 -61.34 66.91
N MET A 856 27.84 -61.84 67.80
CA MET A 856 27.38 -61.07 68.97
C MET A 856 28.51 -60.76 69.96
N GLY A 857 29.45 -61.68 70.16
CA GLY A 857 30.60 -61.48 71.06
C GLY A 857 31.49 -60.29 70.65
N LEU A 858 31.77 -60.15 69.35
CA LEU A 858 32.60 -59.06 68.83
C LEU A 858 31.97 -57.67 69.02
N VAL A 859 30.66 -57.55 68.85
CA VAL A 859 29.93 -56.27 69.04
C VAL A 859 29.97 -55.83 70.50
N ALA A 860 29.81 -56.75 71.45
CA ALA A 860 29.87 -56.46 72.89
C ALA A 860 31.25 -55.94 73.34
N ILE A 861 32.34 -56.52 72.84
CA ILE A 861 33.72 -56.13 73.17
C ILE A 861 34.01 -54.71 72.66
N ILE A 862 33.63 -54.38 71.43
CA ILE A 862 33.86 -53.05 70.84
C ILE A 862 33.07 -51.97 71.58
N GLY A 863 31.81 -52.25 71.94
CA GLY A 863 30.99 -51.36 72.77
C GLY A 863 31.58 -51.12 74.17
N GLY A 864 32.07 -52.19 74.82
CA GLY A 864 32.70 -52.11 76.14
C GLY A 864 33.96 -51.23 76.16
N ILE A 865 34.83 -51.36 75.15
CA ILE A 865 36.05 -50.55 75.02
C ILE A 865 35.72 -49.05 74.83
N PHE A 866 34.68 -48.74 74.04
CA PHE A 866 34.26 -47.35 73.82
C PHE A 866 33.67 -46.71 75.08
N TYR A 867 32.89 -47.46 75.87
CA TYR A 867 32.30 -46.98 77.13
C TYR A 867 33.33 -46.80 78.25
N TYR A 868 34.31 -47.71 78.37
CA TYR A 868 35.26 -47.71 79.49
C TYR A 868 36.29 -46.56 79.43
N ARG A 869 36.68 -46.10 78.24
CA ARG A 869 37.91 -45.31 78.07
C ARG A 869 37.82 -43.79 78.34
N ASN A 870 36.64 -43.19 78.54
CA ASN A 870 36.55 -41.73 78.68
C ASN A 870 35.65 -41.21 79.82
N ARG A 871 35.89 -41.66 81.07
CA ARG A 871 35.30 -41.02 82.26
C ARG A 871 36.23 -40.88 83.48
N ARG A 872 37.44 -40.34 83.30
CA ARG A 872 38.10 -39.51 84.35
C ARG A 872 39.34 -38.70 83.87
N LEU A 873 39.22 -37.38 84.03
CA LEU A 873 40.24 -36.39 84.44
C LEU A 873 41.52 -36.12 83.60
N ARG A 874 41.58 -34.88 83.09
CA ARG A 874 42.69 -33.89 83.11
C ARG A 874 44.13 -34.48 83.27
N HIS A 875 45.09 -34.19 82.39
CA HIS A 875 45.75 -32.86 82.30
C HIS A 875 46.82 -32.79 81.17
N HIS A 876 47.29 -31.56 80.90
CA HIS A 876 48.63 -31.22 80.37
C HIS A 876 49.07 -31.62 78.93
N LYS A 877 49.01 -30.60 78.05
CA LYS A 877 50.17 -29.97 77.36
C LYS A 877 51.17 -30.81 76.52
N LEU A 878 51.30 -30.33 75.26
CA LEU A 878 52.54 -29.91 74.56
C LEU A 878 53.28 -30.83 73.56
N LEU A 879 53.51 -30.21 72.38
CA LEU A 879 54.67 -30.26 71.47
C LEU A 879 54.88 -31.43 70.48
N LYS A 880 54.90 -31.03 69.18
CA LYS A 880 55.92 -31.27 68.12
C LYS A 880 56.45 -32.70 67.98
N GLY A 881 56.34 -33.35 66.81
CA GLY A 881 56.74 -32.89 65.47
C GLY A 881 57.78 -33.88 64.90
N PRO A 882 58.56 -33.60 63.84
CA PRO A 882 58.54 -32.45 62.92
C PRO A 882 58.33 -32.91 61.43
N HIS A 883 57.76 -32.08 60.52
CA HIS A 883 58.45 -31.41 59.38
C HIS A 883 58.91 -32.29 58.18
N ASN A 884 59.07 -31.84 56.92
CA ASN A 884 58.77 -30.64 56.09
C ASN A 884 59.22 -31.00 54.62
N LYS A 885 59.00 -30.31 53.50
CA LYS A 885 58.17 -29.16 53.01
C LYS A 885 58.12 -29.27 51.45
N SER A 886 57.36 -28.48 50.68
CA SER A 886 57.65 -27.10 50.17
C SER A 886 56.64 -26.79 49.02
N HIS A 887 56.38 -25.60 48.43
CA HIS A 887 56.70 -24.14 48.51
C HIS A 887 55.52 -23.42 47.76
N LEU A 888 55.27 -22.10 47.60
CA LEU A 888 55.79 -20.77 48.02
C LEU A 888 54.53 -19.83 47.99
N LEU A 889 54.08 -19.13 49.05
CA LEU A 889 54.29 -17.69 49.39
C LEU A 889 53.46 -16.61 48.58
N LEU A 890 53.24 -15.30 48.96
CA LEU A 890 53.20 -14.53 50.24
C LEU A 890 53.09 -12.95 50.09
N LEU A 891 52.46 -12.22 51.05
CA LEU A 891 52.74 -10.81 51.58
C LEU A 891 52.71 -9.54 50.62
N LEU A 892 52.86 -8.23 51.00
CA LEU A 892 52.30 -7.31 52.08
C LEU A 892 52.77 -5.79 51.96
N LEU A 893 52.13 -4.85 52.72
CA LEU A 893 52.59 -3.52 53.27
C LEU A 893 52.91 -2.34 52.28
N ILE A 894 53.18 -1.03 52.60
CA ILE A 894 53.32 -0.18 53.85
C ILE A 894 52.94 1.34 53.61
N THR A 895 52.46 2.07 54.66
CA THR A 895 52.62 3.54 55.10
C THR A 895 52.84 4.76 54.13
N SER A 896 52.71 6.09 54.46
CA SER A 896 52.54 6.94 55.71
C SER A 896 52.21 8.47 55.51
N LEU A 897 51.51 9.10 56.49
CA LEU A 897 51.53 10.52 57.03
C LEU A 897 51.19 11.80 56.19
N GLY A 898 50.66 12.90 56.82
CA GLY A 898 50.25 14.16 56.08
C GLY A 898 49.95 15.54 56.78
N ILE A 899 49.10 15.69 57.83
CA ILE A 899 48.83 16.91 58.68
C ILE A 899 48.13 18.21 58.10
N THR A 900 47.27 18.87 58.93
CA THR A 900 46.68 20.26 58.95
C THR A 900 45.32 20.66 58.30
N PHE A 901 44.72 21.78 58.79
CA PHE A 901 43.31 22.25 58.71
C PHE A 901 43.04 23.32 57.58
N THR A 902 41.84 23.86 57.24
CA THR A 902 40.54 24.11 57.95
C THR A 902 39.27 24.09 57.04
N ASN A 903 38.08 24.07 57.69
CA ASN A 903 36.76 24.64 57.29
C ASN A 903 35.91 24.09 56.10
N ALA A 904 35.07 23.10 56.42
CA ALA A 904 33.58 23.14 56.38
C ALA A 904 32.76 23.40 55.07
N GLN A 905 31.93 22.41 54.68
CA GLN A 905 30.45 22.52 54.77
C GLN A 905 29.67 21.18 54.64
N LYS A 906 28.63 21.03 55.49
CA LYS A 906 27.34 20.29 55.39
C LYS A 906 27.23 18.81 54.91
N ILE A 907 26.13 18.19 55.37
CA ILE A 907 25.68 16.78 55.16
C ILE A 907 24.36 16.79 54.35
N ALA A 908 24.19 15.87 53.39
CA ALA A 908 22.94 15.26 52.89
C ALA A 908 23.27 14.40 51.64
N ALA A 909 22.64 13.25 51.35
CA ALA A 909 21.65 12.43 52.07
C ALA A 909 21.81 10.93 51.67
N ASP A 910 21.10 10.01 52.34
CA ASP A 910 21.03 8.60 51.93
C ASP A 910 20.33 8.42 50.57
N GLU A 911 20.94 7.68 49.65
CA GLU A 911 20.19 6.98 48.60
C GLU A 911 19.77 5.60 49.13
N GLN A 912 18.46 5.43 49.39
CA GLN A 912 17.89 4.21 49.95
C GLN A 912 17.85 3.09 48.89
N PRO A 913 18.03 1.80 49.28
CA PRO A 913 17.96 0.67 48.36
C PRO A 913 16.61 0.58 47.66
N ILE A 914 16.62 0.51 46.33
CA ILE A 914 15.41 0.35 45.52
C ILE A 914 15.07 -1.13 45.42
N THR A 915 13.85 -1.50 45.81
CA THR A 915 13.38 -2.88 45.83
C THR A 915 12.50 -3.19 44.63
N PHE A 916 12.83 -4.26 43.92
CA PHE A 916 12.09 -4.78 42.78
C PHE A 916 11.29 -6.03 43.17
N ILE A 917 10.05 -6.10 42.66
CA ILE A 917 9.14 -7.23 42.86
C ILE A 917 8.65 -7.69 41.49
N LEU A 918 9.15 -8.84 41.02
CA LEU A 918 8.74 -9.47 39.76
C LEU A 918 7.55 -10.41 40.04
N HIS A 919 6.38 -10.10 39.49
CA HIS A 919 5.17 -10.88 39.62
C HIS A 919 4.99 -11.80 38.41
N LYS A 920 5.37 -13.08 38.54
CA LYS A 920 5.26 -14.05 37.45
C LYS A 920 4.03 -14.92 37.60
N ARG A 921 3.01 -14.65 36.77
CA ARG A 921 1.70 -15.30 36.87
C ARG A 921 1.25 -15.89 35.53
N VAL A 922 0.43 -16.93 35.59
CA VAL A 922 -0.13 -17.66 34.45
C VAL A 922 -1.65 -17.70 34.58
N PHE A 923 -2.36 -17.46 33.48
CA PHE A 923 -3.83 -17.55 33.44
C PHE A 923 -4.31 -19.01 33.48
N LYS A 924 -5.44 -19.22 34.16
CA LYS A 924 -6.10 -20.54 34.27
C LYS A 924 -6.91 -20.88 33.01
N ASP A 925 -7.53 -19.87 32.41
CA ASP A 925 -8.32 -19.98 31.17
C ASP A 925 -7.66 -19.28 29.98
N SER A 926 -7.92 -19.78 28.77
CA SER A 926 -7.22 -19.39 27.53
C SER A 926 -7.77 -18.13 26.82
N GLY A 927 -8.17 -17.12 27.60
CA GLY A 927 -8.65 -15.82 27.09
C GLY A 927 -7.54 -14.91 26.58
N ASP A 928 -7.89 -13.97 25.69
CA ASP A 928 -6.93 -13.08 25.03
C ASP A 928 -6.29 -12.03 25.96
N LEU A 929 -5.02 -11.74 25.71
CA LEU A 929 -4.18 -10.86 26.53
C LEU A 929 -4.56 -9.38 26.38
N LYS A 930 -5.14 -8.78 27.41
CA LYS A 930 -5.17 -7.31 27.53
C LYS A 930 -3.73 -6.77 27.71
N THR A 931 -3.34 -5.80 26.90
CA THR A 931 -1.99 -5.21 26.95
C THR A 931 -1.89 -4.19 28.08
N ILE A 932 -1.44 -4.64 29.24
CA ILE A 932 -1.16 -3.81 30.41
C ILE A 932 0.20 -3.13 30.25
N LYS A 933 0.34 -1.90 30.75
CA LYS A 933 1.62 -1.17 30.87
C LYS A 933 2.07 -1.20 32.32
N ASP A 934 3.26 -1.68 32.57
CA ASP A 934 3.91 -1.62 33.88
C ASP A 934 4.15 -0.15 34.28
N ASN A 935 3.58 0.25 35.42
CA ASN A 935 3.69 1.61 35.97
C ASN A 935 4.50 1.66 37.28
N GLY A 936 5.10 0.54 37.68
CA GLY A 936 5.88 0.36 38.91
C GLY A 936 5.05 0.19 40.19
N LEU A 937 3.76 0.49 40.18
CA LEU A 937 2.88 0.32 41.34
C LEU A 937 2.43 -1.14 41.49
N VAL A 938 2.11 -1.51 42.74
CA VAL A 938 1.41 -2.78 43.01
C VAL A 938 -0.03 -2.68 42.47
N ILE A 939 -0.41 -3.63 41.62
CA ILE A 939 -1.80 -3.79 41.20
C ILE A 939 -2.61 -4.16 42.46
N THR A 940 -3.78 -3.54 42.65
CA THR A 940 -4.69 -3.84 43.77
C THR A 940 -5.99 -4.48 43.24
N PRO A 941 -6.83 -5.12 44.08
CA PRO A 941 -8.10 -5.70 43.62
C PRO A 941 -9.03 -4.72 42.90
N ASN A 942 -8.93 -3.42 43.21
CA ASN A 942 -9.74 -2.34 42.63
C ASN A 942 -9.11 -1.70 41.38
N ASP A 943 -7.91 -2.12 40.96
CA ASP A 943 -7.26 -1.63 39.75
C ASP A 943 -7.96 -2.18 38.49
N PRO A 944 -8.11 -1.41 37.39
CA PRO A 944 -8.69 -1.90 36.13
C PRO A 944 -8.00 -3.15 35.53
N ASN A 945 -6.78 -3.46 35.99
CA ASN A 945 -5.95 -4.57 35.57
C ASN A 945 -5.89 -5.71 36.63
N SER A 946 -6.69 -5.65 37.69
CA SER A 946 -6.68 -6.59 38.83
C SER A 946 -6.84 -8.06 38.44
N GLY A 947 -7.46 -8.35 37.28
CA GLY A 947 -7.54 -9.67 36.68
C GLY A 947 -6.20 -10.39 36.41
N VAL A 948 -5.05 -9.73 36.55
CA VAL A 948 -3.70 -10.37 36.52
C VAL A 948 -3.30 -10.95 37.87
N ILE A 949 -3.75 -10.37 38.98
CA ILE A 949 -3.43 -10.84 40.34
C ILE A 949 -4.57 -11.67 40.96
N ASP A 950 -5.77 -11.53 40.41
CA ASP A 950 -6.95 -12.35 40.67
C ASP A 950 -6.60 -13.85 40.78
N SER A 951 -6.79 -14.41 41.97
CA SER A 951 -6.45 -15.80 42.32
C SER A 951 -7.34 -16.83 41.65
N ASP A 952 -8.51 -16.44 41.15
CA ASP A 952 -9.45 -17.35 40.49
C ASP A 952 -9.18 -17.41 38.99
N LYS A 953 -8.61 -16.34 38.42
CA LYS A 953 -8.19 -16.26 37.00
C LYS A 953 -6.71 -16.61 36.77
N THR A 954 -5.85 -16.49 37.79
CA THR A 954 -4.39 -16.70 37.67
C THR A 954 -3.79 -17.53 38.80
N TYR A 955 -2.58 -18.03 38.60
CA TYR A 955 -1.72 -18.62 39.65
C TYR A 955 -0.26 -18.19 39.42
N GLY A 956 0.57 -18.28 40.47
CA GLY A 956 1.99 -17.95 40.39
C GLY A 956 2.82 -19.04 39.71
N LEU A 957 3.89 -18.63 39.03
CA LEU A 957 4.83 -19.53 38.38
C LEU A 957 6.18 -19.48 39.10
N ASN A 958 6.37 -20.45 40.00
CA ASN A 958 7.55 -20.57 40.85
C ASN A 958 8.68 -21.35 40.14
N GLY A 959 9.94 -21.08 40.51
CA GLY A 959 11.11 -21.70 39.90
C GLY A 959 11.45 -21.14 38.50
N VAL A 960 11.07 -19.89 38.20
CA VAL A 960 11.55 -19.16 37.01
C VAL A 960 12.75 -18.32 37.42
N THR A 961 13.88 -18.47 36.73
CA THR A 961 15.09 -17.67 36.98
C THR A 961 15.13 -16.48 36.03
N PHE A 962 15.47 -15.32 36.56
CA PHE A 962 15.82 -14.12 35.81
C PHE A 962 17.27 -13.74 36.10
N ASP A 963 18.02 -13.37 35.05
CA ASP A 963 19.27 -12.63 35.20
C ASP A 963 18.96 -11.13 35.26
N VAL A 964 19.51 -10.43 36.25
CA VAL A 964 19.41 -8.98 36.41
C VAL A 964 20.80 -8.37 36.24
N TYR A 965 21.00 -7.59 35.19
CA TYR A 965 22.26 -6.93 34.85
C TYR A 965 22.23 -5.44 35.20
N ASP A 966 23.27 -4.92 35.88
CA ASP A 966 23.52 -3.47 35.92
C ASP A 966 24.10 -3.03 34.57
N VAL A 967 23.31 -2.30 33.80
CA VAL A 967 23.64 -1.79 32.46
C VAL A 967 23.80 -0.26 32.46
N THR A 968 24.03 0.35 33.61
CA THR A 968 24.16 1.81 33.78
C THR A 968 25.17 2.43 32.81
N SER A 969 26.32 1.79 32.59
CA SER A 969 27.35 2.24 31.65
C SER A 969 26.92 2.15 30.18
N TYR A 970 26.20 1.10 29.79
CA TYR A 970 25.64 0.92 28.44
C TYR A 970 24.57 1.98 28.17
N VAL A 971 23.61 2.15 29.08
CA VAL A 971 22.53 3.14 28.96
C VAL A 971 23.08 4.56 28.95
N SER A 972 24.01 4.89 29.85
CA SER A 972 24.66 6.22 29.89
C SER A 972 25.48 6.53 28.64
N ASN A 973 25.90 5.51 27.87
CA ASN A 973 26.52 5.71 26.58
C ASN A 973 25.51 5.83 25.44
N ALA A 974 24.48 4.97 25.40
CA ALA A 974 23.43 5.01 24.39
C ALA A 974 22.67 6.34 24.40
N LEU A 975 22.31 6.85 25.59
CA LEU A 975 21.57 8.12 25.75
C LEU A 975 22.32 9.38 25.29
N LYS A 976 23.60 9.27 24.90
CA LYS A 976 24.33 10.34 24.18
C LYS A 976 23.90 10.48 22.72
N SER A 977 23.17 9.49 22.19
CA SER A 977 22.88 9.32 20.75
C SER A 977 21.45 8.90 20.42
N THR A 978 20.65 8.49 21.41
CA THR A 978 19.24 8.10 21.26
C THR A 978 18.40 8.58 22.46
N SER A 979 17.10 8.80 22.27
CA SER A 979 16.19 9.14 23.37
C SER A 979 15.92 7.95 24.30
N LYS A 980 15.38 8.23 25.49
CA LYS A 980 15.00 7.20 26.49
C LYS A 980 13.91 6.26 25.96
N GLU A 981 12.97 6.80 25.19
CA GLU A 981 11.86 6.07 24.56
C GLU A 981 12.35 5.18 23.41
N ALA A 982 13.26 5.70 22.59
CA ALA A 982 13.87 4.96 21.49
C ALA A 982 14.79 3.83 22.00
N LEU A 983 15.57 4.08 23.07
CA LEU A 983 16.37 3.05 23.74
C LEU A 983 15.47 1.97 24.39
N MET A 984 14.39 2.37 25.06
CA MET A 984 13.42 1.44 25.63
C MET A 984 12.76 0.57 24.55
N LYS A 985 12.41 1.18 23.41
CA LYS A 985 11.86 0.49 22.24
C LYS A 985 12.88 -0.46 21.60
N HIS A 986 14.16 -0.09 21.52
CA HIS A 986 15.23 -0.99 21.07
C HIS A 986 15.29 -2.23 21.96
N VAL A 987 15.47 -2.05 23.28
CA VAL A 987 15.58 -3.17 24.22
C VAL A 987 14.33 -4.06 24.28
N THR A 988 13.13 -3.50 24.10
CA THR A 988 11.88 -4.29 24.09
C THR A 988 11.75 -5.19 22.85
N ASN A 989 12.35 -4.81 21.72
CA ASN A 989 12.22 -5.51 20.43
C ASN A 989 13.45 -6.34 20.03
N THR A 990 14.62 -6.09 20.60
CA THR A 990 15.84 -6.86 20.37
C THR A 990 15.83 -8.17 21.17
N ASP A 991 16.34 -9.26 20.59
CA ASP A 991 16.37 -10.56 21.26
C ASP A 991 17.42 -10.62 22.39
N LYS A 992 17.27 -11.60 23.29
CA LYS A 992 18.12 -11.74 24.47
C LYS A 992 19.59 -12.00 24.15
N ALA A 993 19.92 -12.75 23.09
CA ALA A 993 21.29 -13.04 22.72
C ALA A 993 21.98 -11.81 22.11
N SER A 994 21.27 -11.06 21.26
CA SER A 994 21.75 -9.79 20.72
C SER A 994 21.95 -8.74 21.82
N LEU A 995 21.01 -8.60 22.77
CA LEU A 995 21.18 -7.70 23.92
C LEU A 995 22.36 -8.09 24.81
N LEU A 996 22.54 -9.38 25.09
CA LEU A 996 23.70 -9.88 25.83
C LEU A 996 25.02 -9.60 25.09
N ALA A 997 25.03 -9.59 23.76
CA ALA A 997 26.17 -9.19 22.95
C ALA A 997 26.41 -7.67 22.97
N GLU A 998 25.37 -6.84 22.92
CA GLU A 998 25.45 -5.37 22.98
C GLU A 998 25.99 -4.86 24.33
N ILE A 999 25.59 -5.45 25.46
CA ILE A 999 26.04 -5.04 26.79
C ILE A 999 27.42 -5.61 27.14
N LYS A 1000 27.87 -6.69 26.49
CA LYS A 1000 29.13 -7.39 26.80
C LYS A 1000 30.38 -6.50 26.86
N PRO A 1001 30.60 -5.48 25.99
CA PRO A 1001 31.75 -4.59 26.07
C PRO A 1001 31.78 -3.75 27.35
N TYR A 1002 30.64 -3.53 28.00
CA TYR A 1002 30.49 -2.72 29.20
C TYR A 1002 30.69 -3.50 30.51
N GLN A 1003 30.95 -4.82 30.42
CA GLN A 1003 31.19 -5.73 31.56
C GLN A 1003 30.17 -5.58 32.71
N PRO A 1004 28.84 -5.68 32.43
CA PRO A 1004 27.80 -5.50 33.43
C PRO A 1004 27.91 -6.55 34.55
N THR A 1005 27.73 -6.13 35.80
CA THR A 1005 27.53 -7.07 36.92
C THR A 1005 26.14 -7.70 36.82
N SER A 1006 26.00 -8.95 37.26
CA SER A 1006 24.76 -9.71 37.15
C SER A 1006 24.42 -10.47 38.42
N GLN A 1007 23.14 -10.49 38.80
CA GLN A 1007 22.61 -11.37 39.85
C GLN A 1007 21.44 -12.23 39.33
N GLU A 1008 21.38 -13.47 39.77
CA GLU A 1008 20.23 -14.35 39.50
C GLU A 1008 19.15 -14.17 40.57
N VAL A 1009 17.90 -14.09 40.14
CA VAL A 1009 16.73 -14.04 41.03
C VAL A 1009 15.71 -15.10 40.59
N VAL A 1010 15.07 -15.76 41.55
CA VAL A 1010 14.17 -16.90 41.29
C VAL A 1010 12.80 -16.64 41.89
N THR A 1011 11.74 -16.94 41.15
CA THR A 1011 10.36 -16.79 41.63
C THR A 1011 9.99 -17.87 42.65
N VAL A 1012 9.37 -17.46 43.76
CA VAL A 1012 8.95 -18.31 44.87
C VAL A 1012 7.60 -17.83 45.43
N SER A 1013 6.93 -18.70 46.17
CA SER A 1013 5.83 -18.28 47.04
C SER A 1013 6.42 -17.74 48.35
N SER A 1014 6.30 -16.44 48.62
CA SER A 1014 6.73 -15.84 49.88
C SER A 1014 5.79 -14.73 50.32
N ASP A 1015 5.61 -14.62 51.65
CA ASP A 1015 4.90 -13.52 52.32
C ASP A 1015 3.41 -13.36 51.92
N GLY A 1016 2.81 -14.45 51.43
CA GLY A 1016 1.42 -14.51 50.96
C GLY A 1016 1.27 -14.38 49.44
N ASP A 1017 2.30 -13.88 48.74
CA ASP A 1017 2.32 -13.81 47.29
C ASP A 1017 2.86 -15.10 46.67
N ASP A 1018 2.39 -15.41 45.46
CA ASP A 1018 2.74 -16.62 44.71
C ASP A 1018 3.29 -16.28 43.32
N GLY A 1019 4.40 -16.91 42.93
CA GLY A 1019 5.11 -16.65 41.67
C GLY A 1019 6.00 -15.40 41.69
N VAL A 1020 6.53 -14.99 42.85
CA VAL A 1020 7.19 -13.69 43.01
C VAL A 1020 8.70 -13.81 43.22
N ALA A 1021 9.49 -13.00 42.53
CA ALA A 1021 10.92 -12.80 42.83
C ALA A 1021 11.15 -11.39 43.40
N ARG A 1022 11.81 -11.32 44.56
CA ARG A 1022 12.13 -10.07 45.28
C ARG A 1022 13.64 -9.86 45.28
N PHE A 1023 14.09 -8.66 44.90
CA PHE A 1023 15.49 -8.27 45.01
C PHE A 1023 15.62 -6.77 45.25
N SER A 1024 16.71 -6.32 45.87
CA SER A 1024 17.02 -4.90 46.03
C SER A 1024 18.30 -4.57 45.29
N VAL A 1025 18.40 -3.34 44.78
CA VAL A 1025 19.60 -2.78 44.16
C VAL A 1025 19.95 -1.47 44.83
N GLN A 1026 21.26 -1.19 44.93
CA GLN A 1026 21.76 0.10 45.36
C GLN A 1026 22.05 0.94 44.12
N PRO A 1027 21.40 2.09 43.91
CA PRO A 1027 21.77 3.00 42.83
C PRO A 1027 23.24 3.40 42.93
N THR A 1028 23.94 3.38 41.80
CA THR A 1028 25.35 3.81 41.67
C THR A 1028 25.47 5.20 41.07
N SER A 1029 24.37 5.73 40.52
CA SER A 1029 24.22 7.07 39.97
C SER A 1029 22.75 7.46 39.79
N GLN A 1030 22.49 8.75 39.55
CA GLN A 1030 21.16 9.31 39.26
C GLN A 1030 20.45 8.67 38.05
N ASN A 1031 21.15 7.98 37.15
CA ASN A 1031 20.60 7.29 35.98
C ASN A 1031 20.83 5.76 36.01
N SER A 1032 20.97 5.16 37.21
CA SER A 1032 21.21 3.73 37.38
C SER A 1032 20.20 2.88 36.60
N ALA A 1033 20.66 1.94 35.79
CA ALA A 1033 19.83 1.21 34.84
C ALA A 1033 20.03 -0.30 34.90
N TYR A 1034 18.93 -1.04 34.95
CA TYR A 1034 18.92 -2.49 35.17
C TYR A 1034 18.16 -3.20 34.05
N LEU A 1035 18.81 -4.20 33.43
CA LEU A 1035 18.24 -5.05 32.40
C LEU A 1035 17.87 -6.41 33.00
N ILE A 1036 16.61 -6.79 32.90
CA ILE A 1036 16.03 -7.99 33.51
C ILE A 1036 15.63 -8.96 32.39
N LEU A 1037 16.26 -10.14 32.35
CA LEU A 1037 16.07 -11.16 31.31
C LEU A 1037 15.61 -12.48 31.92
N GLU A 1038 14.49 -13.02 31.46
CA GLU A 1038 14.04 -14.38 31.84
C GLU A 1038 14.98 -15.43 31.23
N LYS A 1039 15.64 -16.22 32.09
CA LYS A 1039 16.72 -17.15 31.75
C LYS A 1039 16.21 -18.56 31.49
N GLN A 1040 15.40 -19.09 32.41
CA GLN A 1040 14.90 -20.46 32.40
C GLN A 1040 13.59 -20.57 33.19
N ILE A 1041 12.78 -21.58 32.84
CA ILE A 1041 11.52 -21.95 33.51
C ILE A 1041 11.71 -23.36 34.06
N SER A 1042 11.27 -23.59 35.31
CA SER A 1042 11.17 -24.92 35.94
C SER A 1042 10.67 -26.01 34.98
N ASP A 1043 11.39 -27.14 34.90
CA ASP A 1043 11.07 -28.29 34.03
C ASP A 1043 9.62 -28.80 34.20
N LYS A 1044 9.07 -28.65 35.42
CA LYS A 1044 7.71 -29.08 35.77
C LYS A 1044 6.61 -28.26 35.08
N ASP A 1045 6.94 -27.06 34.62
CA ASP A 1045 6.00 -26.09 34.08
C ASP A 1045 6.34 -25.64 32.64
N ALA A 1046 7.47 -26.11 32.08
CA ALA A 1046 7.91 -25.82 30.72
C ALA A 1046 6.84 -26.10 29.65
N GLY A 1047 5.97 -27.09 29.87
CA GLY A 1047 4.85 -27.41 28.96
C GLY A 1047 3.67 -26.42 28.97
N LYS A 1048 3.66 -25.43 29.86
CA LYS A 1048 2.55 -24.45 30.04
C LYS A 1048 2.81 -23.12 29.33
N VAL A 1049 4.07 -22.85 28.95
CA VAL A 1049 4.53 -21.57 28.40
C VAL A 1049 5.03 -21.76 26.96
N LYS A 1050 4.51 -20.95 26.04
CA LYS A 1050 4.90 -20.92 24.62
C LYS A 1050 6.04 -19.94 24.31
N MET A 1051 6.15 -18.85 25.08
CA MET A 1051 7.20 -17.83 24.93
C MET A 1051 7.57 -17.24 26.30
N THR A 1052 8.87 -17.10 26.57
CA THR A 1052 9.44 -16.42 27.75
C THR A 1052 9.25 -14.91 27.70
N ALA A 1053 9.38 -14.21 28.83
CA ALA A 1053 9.19 -12.76 28.87
C ALA A 1053 10.16 -11.99 27.95
N THR A 1054 9.61 -10.90 27.39
CA THR A 1054 10.35 -9.83 26.72
C THR A 1054 11.37 -9.21 27.68
N PRO A 1055 12.54 -8.77 27.19
CA PRO A 1055 13.50 -8.00 27.99
C PRO A 1055 12.83 -6.78 28.65
N MET A 1056 13.20 -6.49 29.90
CA MET A 1056 12.74 -5.30 30.61
C MET A 1056 13.94 -4.44 31.00
N LEU A 1057 13.97 -3.19 30.56
CA LEU A 1057 14.93 -2.19 31.03
C LEU A 1057 14.24 -1.25 32.02
N VAL A 1058 14.84 -1.02 33.19
CA VAL A 1058 14.37 -0.01 34.14
C VAL A 1058 15.50 0.98 34.39
N ILE A 1059 15.23 2.26 34.15
CA ILE A 1059 16.17 3.37 34.35
C ILE A 1059 15.65 4.21 35.51
N LEU A 1060 16.36 4.16 36.64
CA LEU A 1060 16.06 4.88 37.87
C LEU A 1060 16.37 6.39 37.73
N PRO A 1061 15.80 7.24 38.62
CA PRO A 1061 14.68 6.92 39.51
C PRO A 1061 13.36 6.83 38.71
N VAL A 1062 12.45 5.96 39.15
CA VAL A 1062 11.11 5.83 38.54
C VAL A 1062 10.14 6.75 39.27
N ALA A 1063 9.58 7.74 38.57
CA ALA A 1063 8.58 8.65 39.13
C ALA A 1063 7.31 7.89 39.52
N ASN A 1064 6.73 8.22 40.67
CA ASN A 1064 5.45 7.67 41.10
C ASN A 1064 4.32 8.22 40.17
N PRO A 1065 3.54 7.35 39.51
CA PRO A 1065 2.56 7.79 38.52
C PRO A 1065 1.30 8.43 39.15
N VAL A 1066 1.07 8.22 40.45
CA VAL A 1066 -0.06 8.81 41.21
C VAL A 1066 0.37 10.13 41.86
N ASP A 1067 1.51 10.14 42.53
CA ASP A 1067 2.13 11.36 43.07
C ASP A 1067 3.40 11.70 42.28
N LYS A 1068 3.29 12.66 41.35
CA LYS A 1068 4.38 13.10 40.48
C LYS A 1068 5.50 13.87 41.21
N THR A 1069 5.40 14.06 42.53
CA THR A 1069 6.44 14.70 43.35
C THR A 1069 7.35 13.69 44.07
N SER A 1070 7.03 12.39 44.05
CA SER A 1070 7.85 11.31 44.63
C SER A 1070 8.36 10.31 43.61
N PHE A 1071 9.37 9.52 44.02
CA PHE A 1071 9.92 8.39 43.26
C PHE A 1071 9.61 7.07 43.97
N LEU A 1072 9.47 6.00 43.20
CA LEU A 1072 9.16 4.66 43.72
C LEU A 1072 10.40 4.00 44.33
N THR A 1073 10.37 3.79 45.65
CA THR A 1073 11.35 2.97 46.39
C THR A 1073 11.10 1.47 46.24
N THR A 1074 9.85 1.08 45.91
CA THR A 1074 9.48 -0.29 45.54
C THR A 1074 8.83 -0.30 44.16
N ILE A 1075 9.39 -1.07 43.23
CA ILE A 1075 8.97 -1.15 41.82
C ILE A 1075 8.44 -2.56 41.54
N ASN A 1076 7.15 -2.64 41.22
CA ASN A 1076 6.48 -3.88 40.83
C ASN A 1076 6.47 -4.01 39.30
N LEU A 1077 6.82 -5.19 38.78
CA LEU A 1077 6.85 -5.52 37.36
C LEU A 1077 6.12 -6.84 37.09
N TYR A 1078 5.40 -6.94 35.97
CA TYR A 1078 4.51 -8.06 35.64
C TYR A 1078 4.96 -8.75 34.33
N PRO A 1079 6.12 -9.43 34.31
CA PRO A 1079 6.71 -10.02 33.09
C PRO A 1079 5.83 -11.10 32.44
N LYS A 1080 5.23 -10.75 31.29
CA LYS A 1080 4.26 -11.58 30.53
C LYS A 1080 4.89 -12.84 29.94
N ASN A 1081 4.16 -13.96 29.95
CA ASN A 1081 4.43 -15.17 29.13
C ASN A 1081 3.17 -15.52 28.33
N THR A 1082 3.34 -16.13 27.15
CA THR A 1082 2.20 -16.65 26.35
C THR A 1082 1.87 -18.08 26.80
N ALA A 1083 0.61 -18.35 27.14
CA ALA A 1083 0.15 -19.68 27.56
C ALA A 1083 -0.11 -20.65 26.39
N VAL A 1084 -0.14 -21.95 26.69
CA VAL A 1084 -0.59 -23.00 25.76
C VAL A 1084 -2.10 -23.19 25.85
N LYS A 1085 -2.79 -23.38 24.72
CA LYS A 1085 -4.26 -23.49 24.66
C LYS A 1085 -4.71 -24.94 24.84
N THR A 1086 -5.14 -25.30 26.04
CA THR A 1086 -5.73 -26.63 26.35
C THR A 1086 -7.12 -26.77 25.70
N PRO A 1087 -7.47 -27.92 25.09
CA PRO A 1087 -8.82 -28.15 24.56
C PRO A 1087 -9.87 -28.22 25.67
N VAL A 1088 -11.01 -27.55 25.47
CA VAL A 1088 -12.19 -27.65 26.36
C VAL A 1088 -13.03 -28.86 25.93
N ILE A 1089 -13.36 -29.74 26.89
CA ILE A 1089 -14.33 -30.83 26.71
C ILE A 1089 -15.72 -30.28 27.07
N PRO A 1090 -16.76 -30.47 26.24
CA PRO A 1090 -18.11 -29.97 26.55
C PRO A 1090 -18.76 -30.73 27.73
N PRO A 1091 -19.65 -30.06 28.50
CA PRO A 1091 -20.29 -30.68 29.66
C PRO A 1091 -21.39 -31.68 29.28
N VAL A 1092 -21.57 -32.70 30.12
CA VAL A 1092 -22.73 -33.60 30.09
C VAL A 1092 -23.61 -33.31 31.31
N ASN A 1093 -24.92 -33.22 31.10
CA ASN A 1093 -25.88 -32.85 32.16
C ASN A 1093 -25.99 -33.94 33.25
N PRO A 1094 -26.19 -33.56 34.53
CA PRO A 1094 -26.34 -34.50 35.62
C PRO A 1094 -27.75 -35.09 35.71
N VAL A 1095 -27.83 -36.36 36.11
CA VAL A 1095 -29.05 -36.99 36.68
C VAL A 1095 -28.68 -37.58 38.04
N ASN A 1096 -29.59 -37.45 39.00
CA ASN A 1096 -29.44 -37.76 40.43
C ASN A 1096 -30.86 -38.12 40.95
N PRO A 1097 -31.08 -38.73 42.14
CA PRO A 1097 -30.11 -39.24 43.13
C PRO A 1097 -30.47 -40.62 43.73
N LYS A 1098 -29.65 -41.11 44.68
CA LYS A 1098 -29.99 -41.72 46.00
C LYS A 1098 -29.05 -42.87 46.45
N PRO A 1099 -28.95 -43.14 47.78
CA PRO A 1099 -27.79 -43.80 48.40
C PRO A 1099 -28.28 -44.91 49.39
N PRO A 1100 -27.70 -45.12 50.59
CA PRO A 1100 -26.28 -45.14 51.03
C PRO A 1100 -25.86 -46.55 51.53
N HIS A 1101 -24.57 -46.76 51.86
CA HIS A 1101 -24.12 -47.17 53.21
C HIS A 1101 -22.64 -47.61 53.29
N PHE A 1102 -21.89 -46.99 54.21
CA PHE A 1102 -20.91 -47.67 55.07
C PHE A 1102 -21.68 -48.50 56.13
N PRO A 1103 -21.12 -49.51 56.85
CA PRO A 1103 -19.69 -49.68 57.19
C PRO A 1103 -19.17 -51.15 57.26
N PHE A 1104 -17.99 -51.29 57.88
CA PHE A 1104 -17.37 -52.48 58.51
C PHE A 1104 -16.51 -53.48 57.70
N LEU A 1105 -15.32 -53.69 58.28
CA LEU A 1105 -14.39 -54.81 58.09
C LEU A 1105 -14.96 -56.08 58.75
N PRO A 1106 -14.29 -57.24 58.60
CA PRO A 1106 -13.42 -57.64 59.72
C PRO A 1106 -12.03 -58.17 59.34
N ASP A 1107 -11.08 -57.99 60.24
CA ASP A 1107 -9.78 -58.68 60.29
C ASP A 1107 -9.98 -60.21 60.55
N THR A 1108 -9.03 -61.10 60.25
CA THR A 1108 -7.76 -61.28 60.97
C THR A 1108 -6.88 -62.35 60.29
N GLY A 1109 -5.56 -62.33 60.52
CA GLY A 1109 -4.61 -63.29 59.93
C GLY A 1109 -3.20 -63.31 60.53
N GLU A 1110 -3.06 -62.91 61.80
CA GLU A 1110 -1.81 -62.99 62.59
C GLU A 1110 -1.38 -64.46 62.92
N VAL A 1111 -0.25 -64.80 63.57
CA VAL A 1111 0.73 -64.05 64.38
C VAL A 1111 2.12 -64.73 64.32
N LYS A 1112 3.20 -63.99 64.63
CA LYS A 1112 3.96 -64.13 65.91
C LYS A 1112 5.06 -63.05 66.00
N SER A 1113 4.83 -61.95 66.72
CA SER A 1113 5.18 -61.72 68.16
C SER A 1113 6.69 -61.41 68.37
N VAL A 1114 7.15 -60.52 69.27
CA VAL A 1114 6.70 -60.19 70.64
C VAL A 1114 6.99 -58.71 71.02
N MET A 1115 5.97 -57.99 71.52
CA MET A 1115 5.89 -56.95 72.60
C MET A 1115 6.98 -55.84 72.84
N VAL A 1116 6.69 -54.69 73.50
CA VAL A 1116 5.51 -53.78 73.62
C VAL A 1116 5.93 -52.49 74.41
N VAL A 1117 5.00 -51.55 74.65
CA VAL A 1117 5.01 -50.39 75.60
C VAL A 1117 5.13 -48.96 75.00
N LEU A 1118 3.94 -48.34 74.84
CA LEU A 1118 3.51 -46.96 75.18
C LEU A 1118 4.42 -45.72 74.99
N GLY A 1119 3.80 -44.65 74.50
CA GLY A 1119 4.16 -43.26 74.85
C GLY A 1119 4.12 -42.26 73.70
N GLY A 1120 2.99 -41.57 73.51
CA GLY A 1120 2.89 -40.45 72.55
C GLY A 1120 2.54 -39.13 73.25
N ILE A 1121 2.86 -37.99 72.61
CA ILE A 1121 2.20 -36.67 72.76
C ILE A 1121 2.74 -35.71 71.68
N VAL A 1122 1.91 -34.74 71.29
CA VAL A 1122 2.20 -33.67 70.30
C VAL A 1122 2.67 -32.39 71.03
N VAL A 1123 3.00 -31.31 70.30
CA VAL A 1123 3.51 -29.99 70.78
C VAL A 1123 5.04 -30.03 70.98
N ILE A 1124 5.86 -29.50 70.06
CA ILE A 1124 6.08 -28.08 69.63
C ILE A 1124 6.90 -27.29 70.67
N ILE A 1125 7.65 -26.27 70.21
CA ILE A 1125 8.62 -25.42 70.94
C ILE A 1125 9.97 -26.15 71.15
N ALA A 1126 10.88 -26.23 70.18
CA ALA A 1126 11.58 -25.18 69.40
C ALA A 1126 12.72 -24.48 70.15
N VAL A 1127 13.60 -23.79 69.40
CA VAL A 1127 14.71 -22.93 69.89
C VAL A 1127 15.69 -23.67 70.82
N SER A 1128 16.71 -24.30 70.25
CA SER A 1128 18.05 -23.67 70.18
C SER A 1128 18.55 -23.13 71.52
N PHE A 1129 19.01 -24.01 72.42
CA PHE A 1129 19.51 -23.61 73.75
C PHE A 1129 20.93 -24.06 74.08
N TRP A 1130 21.89 -23.51 73.31
CA TRP A 1130 23.13 -23.02 73.90
C TRP A 1130 23.71 -21.88 73.05
N TYR A 1131 24.05 -20.69 73.55
CA TYR A 1131 23.67 -19.90 74.74
C TYR A 1131 24.19 -18.46 74.45
N ASN A 1132 23.80 -17.36 75.11
CA ASN A 1132 23.18 -17.19 76.41
C ASN A 1132 22.41 -15.84 76.51
N ARG A 1133 21.68 -15.70 77.61
CA ARG A 1133 20.93 -14.54 78.16
C ARG A 1133 21.78 -13.23 78.21
N ARG A 1134 21.22 -12.02 78.39
CA ARG A 1134 20.27 -11.59 79.46
C ARG A 1134 19.40 -10.36 79.11
N LYS A 1135 18.28 -10.23 79.85
CA LYS A 1135 17.33 -9.09 79.98
C LYS A 1135 17.76 -8.19 81.17
N PRO A 1136 17.26 -6.94 81.40
CA PRO A 1136 15.84 -6.71 81.75
C PRO A 1136 15.17 -5.33 81.42
N LYS A 1137 13.82 -5.33 81.44
CA LYS A 1137 12.82 -4.38 82.01
C LYS A 1137 13.13 -2.86 82.27
N PRO A 1138 12.09 -2.00 82.47
CA PRO A 1138 10.75 -1.97 81.83
C PRO A 1138 10.15 -0.55 81.60
N SER A 1139 9.27 -0.42 80.60
CA SER A 1139 8.06 0.43 80.63
C SER A 1139 7.14 0.01 79.48
#